data_AF-A0AA88MSV8-F1
#
_entry.id   AF-A0AA88MSV8-F1
#
_cell.length_a   1.000
_cell.length_b   1.000
_cell.length_c   1.000
_cell.angle_alpha   90.00
_cell.angle_beta   90.00
_cell.angle_gamma   90.00
#
_symmetry.space_group_name_H-M   'P 1'
#
loop_
_entity.id
_entity.type
_entity.pdbx_description
1 polymer ?
#
loop_
_entity_poly.entity_id
_entity_poly.type
_entity_poly.pdbx_seq_one_letter_code
_entity_poly.pdbx_strand_id
1 'polypeptide(L)'
;MFAETVGCWKTATPLFSRAGFLKGSGRLSAHGRSSRRQQARRAVSGSSCHSAKAPPARTRRETVTIPGLDRITYGERMHFVPGLAKPVNPHWERDYKDPRFCRSPPVDEMPLYKEKPCHVFNQRTSVLEGVRQALWLTKTKVISGLPPQLLALAENPAIPDQDERVQNAIKHARFWDTTEARPGKQKFSNTLLMNLLHLCGTLQSSHPAIGRRIFAEKYSLAATWKRGEDLIQVRGQNGLLHCCMDPLPEVSDRLEVAGTADHVLETFYPVSPTIDLQKVHVYKEEANWLGFRTDSAYPHAHTLYFVEGADAHCKLLPEQFRAKMLMFSFGNALARAHTLYGTQPQRTLDRPVTVQAVGTNGRIFQFMVFQLNTTDLSGDDGIKNQVWLDKDVELYDFAKVRPLIIKKQVKVPAGLSGYKPETFSKFLALYLHGAEDRSQARAHGVRPQTHPDGSGRTPSPAESGRVQESPAESGRVRESGLNTHTRGSREGKQHTVGFSVSAGTSPRSLRSASKMSSTVSSDLKKDEDEDEEEAEDEEERINPTEVKMSQIVMPCHSNHRQELSVGQLLKWMDSTACLSAERHAGCPCVTASMDDIHFERTISVGQVVNIKAKVNRAFNTSMEVGIQVSCEDLFFDRHWRVCHAYATFVTHRTNKGEKVILKPIVPCTQKEQVEYSLAAERRRVRMVHDDIIKDLLSQGPIQQGDNLAVGNAVAAERTRVESVELVLPPHANHQVNTFGGQIMAWMVNVAMIAASRLCQAHPTLRAIDMFTFRGPSQVGDRLLLRAIVNNAFENSMEVGVRAEAYQEEGSTRHINSAFMTFEVLDNPGKPCTLPRIRPEPLEGQRRFQEAIARKKIRLDRKYIISCKTDIPLSVPWDPTNQVYLSFNNVSALKMLAARNRWRLSSEKDKVRLYTIEQKSMLSFRVEAEVHIPANRAFSLLAELSNRPSWDTHYQKCELIHRVDDDDFLYRVVTPSVRRGAVGSPTSAIQGEGVLQDFILLASKRKPCSSGDPYVIALRSVSLPTHPPTEGFNRGEVLCAGFTILESKNNMSLISYYNQASPEVLPYISTDIAGLSSSFYHTFCSCSQYLTKNRLPSTSDEQTAQNQATSTDQNQAERLVVALHSTQL
;
A
#
# COMPACT_ATOMS: atom_id res chain seq x y z
N MET A 1 38.13 -67.43 -11.97
CA MET A 1 37.61 -67.84 -13.30
C MET A 1 36.29 -67.12 -13.49
N PHE A 2 35.98 -66.44 -14.58
CA PHE A 2 36.73 -66.10 -15.81
C PHE A 2 36.83 -64.55 -15.89
N ALA A 3 37.86 -63.88 -16.41
CA ALA A 3 38.53 -63.96 -17.72
C ALA A 3 37.60 -63.59 -18.90
N GLU A 4 37.94 -62.79 -19.93
CA GLU A 4 39.05 -61.86 -20.27
C GLU A 4 38.59 -61.11 -21.57
N THR A 5 39.18 -60.09 -22.23
CA THR A 5 40.37 -59.17 -22.22
C THR A 5 39.94 -57.96 -23.12
N VAL A 6 40.61 -56.81 -23.39
CA VAL A 6 41.65 -55.89 -22.86
C VAL A 6 41.52 -54.60 -23.73
N GLY A 7 41.88 -53.37 -23.35
CA GLY A 7 42.44 -52.83 -22.09
C GLY A 7 43.36 -51.60 -22.35
N CYS A 8 43.76 -50.90 -21.27
CA CYS A 8 44.69 -49.74 -21.27
C CYS A 8 44.12 -48.46 -21.95
N TRP A 9 44.52 -47.21 -21.62
CA TRP A 9 45.72 -46.70 -20.91
C TRP A 9 45.41 -45.96 -19.59
N LYS A 10 46.43 -45.83 -18.74
CA LYS A 10 46.44 -45.01 -17.50
C LYS A 10 47.27 -43.73 -17.68
N THR A 11 46.96 -42.74 -16.83
CA THR A 11 47.88 -41.71 -16.28
C THR A 11 48.82 -40.94 -17.21
N ALA A 12 48.57 -39.63 -17.36
CA ALA A 12 49.54 -38.58 -17.02
C ALA A 12 48.84 -37.21 -16.88
N THR A 13 49.28 -36.39 -15.91
CA THR A 13 49.13 -34.93 -15.98
C THR A 13 50.14 -34.36 -16.98
N PRO A 14 49.93 -33.12 -17.47
CA PRO A 14 50.91 -32.12 -17.04
C PRO A 14 50.31 -30.74 -16.74
N LEU A 15 51.09 -29.99 -15.97
CA LEU A 15 50.98 -28.53 -15.86
C LEU A 15 51.15 -27.88 -17.24
N PHE A 16 50.49 -26.75 -17.49
CA PHE A 16 51.03 -25.75 -18.43
C PHE A 16 50.83 -24.32 -17.93
N SER A 17 51.95 -23.65 -17.66
CA SER A 17 52.00 -22.22 -17.40
C SER A 17 52.56 -21.49 -18.62
N ARG A 18 52.03 -20.28 -18.83
CA ARG A 18 52.71 -19.07 -19.33
C ARG A 18 53.67 -19.16 -20.54
N ALA A 19 53.28 -18.40 -21.58
CA ALA A 19 54.10 -17.78 -22.64
C ALA A 19 54.60 -18.68 -23.80
N GLY A 20 54.37 -18.17 -25.02
CA GLY A 20 54.84 -18.71 -26.28
C GLY A 20 54.53 -17.72 -27.41
N PHE A 21 55.46 -16.80 -27.68
CA PHE A 21 55.31 -15.78 -28.73
C PHE A 21 55.71 -16.39 -30.09
N LEU A 22 54.87 -16.26 -31.11
CA LEU A 22 55.28 -16.48 -32.51
C LEU A 22 54.78 -15.34 -33.40
N LYS A 23 55.72 -14.73 -34.13
CA LYS A 23 55.44 -13.74 -35.17
C LYS A 23 55.13 -14.48 -36.48
N GLY A 24 54.11 -14.03 -37.20
CA GLY A 24 53.82 -14.43 -38.58
C GLY A 24 53.15 -13.27 -39.31
N SER A 25 53.74 -12.84 -40.43
CA SER A 25 53.23 -11.69 -41.21
C SER A 25 52.24 -12.15 -42.28
N GLY A 26 51.22 -11.32 -42.56
CA GLY A 26 50.25 -11.58 -43.62
C GLY A 26 49.23 -10.44 -43.76
N ARG A 27 49.49 -9.50 -44.67
CA ARG A 27 48.48 -8.53 -45.12
C ARG A 27 47.51 -9.20 -46.08
N LEU A 28 46.21 -8.90 -45.96
CA LEU A 28 45.19 -8.73 -47.02
C LEU A 28 43.88 -8.41 -46.28
N SER A 29 43.39 -7.18 -46.38
CA SER A 29 42.41 -6.71 -47.38
C SER A 29 40.97 -7.06 -47.02
N ALA A 30 40.09 -6.07 -47.05
CA ALA A 30 38.68 -6.23 -46.74
C ALA A 30 37.87 -6.45 -48.02
N HIS A 31 37.11 -7.54 -48.09
CA HIS A 31 35.83 -7.64 -48.82
C HIS A 31 35.01 -8.80 -48.21
N GLY A 32 33.68 -8.69 -48.24
CA GLY A 32 32.80 -9.58 -47.48
C GLY A 32 32.44 -10.88 -48.19
N ARG A 33 32.40 -11.99 -47.45
CA ARG A 33 31.55 -13.15 -47.76
C ARG A 33 31.17 -13.90 -46.50
N SER A 34 29.95 -14.41 -46.45
CA SER A 34 29.42 -15.14 -45.30
C SER A 34 30.02 -16.54 -45.20
N SER A 35 30.45 -16.94 -43.99
CA SER A 35 30.61 -18.35 -43.64
C SER A 35 29.82 -18.66 -42.38
N ARG A 36 28.84 -19.57 -42.47
CA ARG A 36 28.08 -20.06 -41.32
C ARG A 36 28.92 -21.08 -40.54
N ARG A 37 29.98 -20.63 -39.87
CA ARG A 37 30.55 -21.41 -38.75
C ARG A 37 29.62 -21.26 -37.55
N GLN A 38 29.23 -22.37 -36.94
CA GLN A 38 28.49 -22.38 -35.67
C GLN A 38 29.40 -21.88 -34.53
N GLN A 39 29.50 -20.55 -34.40
CA GLN A 39 30.10 -19.95 -33.21
C GLN A 39 29.15 -20.16 -32.03
N ALA A 40 29.50 -21.09 -31.14
CA ALA A 40 28.87 -21.20 -29.83
C ALA A 40 28.98 -19.82 -29.13
N ARG A 41 27.84 -19.16 -28.91
CA ARG A 41 27.80 -17.84 -28.27
C ARG A 41 28.32 -17.99 -26.84
N ARG A 42 29.45 -17.35 -26.52
CA ARG A 42 29.98 -17.27 -25.14
C ARG A 42 29.07 -16.37 -24.29
N ALA A 43 27.97 -16.94 -23.81
CA ALA A 43 27.10 -16.33 -22.82
C ALA A 43 27.65 -16.63 -21.42
N VAL A 44 28.11 -15.58 -20.74
CA VAL A 44 28.40 -15.55 -19.31
C VAL A 44 27.73 -14.28 -18.77
N SER A 45 27.20 -14.34 -17.56
CA SER A 45 26.38 -13.29 -16.94
C SER A 45 27.07 -11.93 -16.90
N GLY A 46 26.31 -10.84 -17.09
CA GLY A 46 26.79 -9.48 -16.84
C GLY A 46 27.64 -8.88 -17.97
N SER A 47 27.01 -8.50 -19.07
CA SER A 47 27.56 -7.70 -20.19
C SER A 47 28.60 -8.39 -21.09
N SER A 48 28.17 -8.66 -22.33
CA SER A 48 28.99 -9.27 -23.38
C SER A 48 29.53 -8.27 -24.42
N CYS A 49 28.98 -7.05 -24.48
CA CYS A 49 29.50 -5.98 -25.32
C CYS A 49 30.84 -5.46 -24.76
N HIS A 50 31.82 -5.23 -25.65
CA HIS A 50 33.15 -4.73 -25.28
C HIS A 50 33.13 -3.33 -24.61
N SER A 51 32.02 -2.58 -24.76
CA SER A 51 31.78 -1.27 -24.16
C SER A 51 31.36 -1.30 -22.70
N ALA A 52 30.89 -2.43 -22.17
CA ALA A 52 30.40 -2.56 -20.79
C ALA A 52 31.32 -3.39 -19.89
N LYS A 53 32.23 -4.18 -20.48
CA LYS A 53 33.42 -4.66 -19.76
C LYS A 53 34.30 -3.47 -19.40
N ALA A 54 35.03 -3.56 -18.27
CA ALA A 54 36.07 -2.61 -17.95
C ALA A 54 37.01 -2.45 -19.16
N PRO A 55 37.21 -1.24 -19.70
CA PRO A 55 37.94 -1.06 -20.95
C PRO A 55 39.38 -1.56 -20.75
N PRO A 56 39.96 -2.27 -21.75
CA PRO A 56 41.33 -2.75 -21.65
C PRO A 56 42.24 -1.56 -21.34
N ALA A 57 43.10 -1.71 -20.34
CA ALA A 57 44.00 -0.65 -19.90
C ALA A 57 44.75 -0.09 -21.12
N ARG A 58 44.55 1.20 -21.42
CA ARG A 58 45.06 1.85 -22.66
C ARG A 58 46.47 1.36 -22.93
N THR A 59 46.67 0.75 -24.10
CA THR A 59 47.97 0.23 -24.54
C THR A 59 49.04 1.26 -24.25
N ARG A 60 50.06 0.87 -23.45
CA ARG A 60 51.18 1.76 -23.16
C ARG A 60 51.71 2.25 -24.50
N ARG A 61 51.76 3.59 -24.70
CA ARG A 61 52.56 4.16 -25.79
C ARG A 61 53.95 3.55 -25.66
N GLU A 62 54.51 3.06 -26.77
CA GLU A 62 55.84 2.45 -26.76
C GLU A 62 56.82 3.44 -26.11
N THR A 63 57.33 3.03 -24.96
CA THR A 63 58.06 3.90 -24.04
C THR A 63 59.44 3.31 -23.89
N VAL A 64 60.41 3.96 -24.52
CA VAL A 64 61.81 3.53 -24.49
C VAL A 64 62.27 3.48 -23.04
N THR A 65 62.58 2.27 -22.58
CA THR A 65 63.11 2.01 -21.23
C THR A 65 64.62 1.97 -21.34
N ILE A 66 65.24 3.13 -21.20
CA ILE A 66 66.70 3.26 -21.13
C ILE A 66 67.15 2.78 -19.74
N PRO A 67 67.97 1.72 -19.62
CA PRO A 67 68.48 1.28 -18.33
C PRO A 67 69.33 2.39 -17.68
N GLY A 68 69.10 2.65 -16.39
CA GLY A 68 69.85 3.67 -15.64
C GLY A 68 69.39 5.13 -15.82
N LEU A 69 68.31 5.39 -16.57
CA LEU A 69 67.71 6.73 -16.66
C LEU A 69 66.32 6.76 -15.99
N ASP A 70 66.21 7.52 -14.89
CA ASP A 70 64.95 7.68 -14.18
C ASP A 70 63.90 8.45 -15.00
N ARG A 71 62.66 7.98 -14.91
CA ARG A 71 61.55 8.47 -15.74
C ARG A 71 60.86 9.64 -15.03
N ILE A 72 61.05 10.85 -15.56
CA ILE A 72 60.32 12.04 -15.09
C ILE A 72 58.81 11.82 -15.27
N THR A 73 58.09 11.74 -14.15
CA THR A 73 56.63 11.50 -14.10
C THR A 73 55.92 12.62 -13.35
N TYR A 74 54.60 12.68 -13.44
CA TYR A 74 53.81 13.61 -12.62
C TYR A 74 53.57 13.14 -11.17
N GLY A 75 54.24 12.07 -10.72
CA GLY A 75 53.98 11.43 -9.41
C GLY A 75 54.07 12.40 -8.22
N GLU A 76 55.19 13.11 -8.09
CA GLU A 76 55.45 14.10 -7.04
C GLU A 76 54.44 15.25 -7.02
N ARG A 77 53.82 15.57 -8.18
CA ARG A 77 52.86 16.67 -8.29
C ARG A 77 51.48 16.29 -7.74
N MET A 78 51.22 15.03 -7.43
CA MET A 78 49.96 14.49 -6.88
C MET A 78 48.71 14.72 -7.75
N HIS A 79 48.85 15.26 -8.96
CA HIS A 79 47.79 15.45 -9.95
C HIS A 79 48.25 15.06 -11.37
N PHE A 80 47.30 14.74 -12.25
CA PHE A 80 47.61 14.39 -13.64
C PHE A 80 48.08 15.62 -14.43
N VAL A 81 49.25 15.51 -15.07
CA VAL A 81 49.82 16.58 -15.92
C VAL A 81 49.99 16.06 -17.36
N PRO A 82 49.26 16.64 -18.34
CA PRO A 82 49.53 16.39 -19.76
C PRO A 82 50.99 16.69 -20.12
N GLY A 83 51.65 15.78 -20.83
CA GLY A 83 53.05 15.91 -21.26
C GLY A 83 54.07 15.16 -20.39
N LEU A 84 53.77 14.89 -19.11
CA LEU A 84 54.63 14.05 -18.25
C LEU A 84 54.25 12.56 -18.34
N ALA A 85 55.21 11.68 -18.03
CA ALA A 85 54.95 10.25 -17.99
C ALA A 85 54.04 9.87 -16.81
N LYS A 86 53.21 8.83 -16.99
CA LYS A 86 52.41 8.26 -15.89
C LYS A 86 53.32 7.49 -14.91
N PRO A 87 53.26 7.76 -13.59
CA PRO A 87 53.96 6.98 -12.58
C PRO A 87 53.39 5.56 -12.48
N VAL A 88 54.21 4.64 -11.96
CA VAL A 88 53.80 3.28 -11.60
C VAL A 88 53.78 3.22 -10.07
N ASN A 89 52.62 3.48 -9.49
CA ASN A 89 52.43 3.36 -8.05
C ASN A 89 52.52 1.87 -7.63
N PRO A 90 53.07 1.55 -6.45
CA PRO A 90 52.96 0.21 -5.89
C PRO A 90 51.49 -0.15 -5.61
N HIS A 91 51.22 -1.43 -5.41
CA HIS A 91 49.92 -1.88 -4.92
C HIS A 91 49.71 -1.34 -3.50
N TRP A 92 48.67 -0.50 -3.32
CA TRP A 92 48.34 0.08 -2.01
C TRP A 92 47.22 -0.71 -1.36
N GLU A 93 47.48 -1.17 -0.15
CA GLU A 93 46.49 -1.74 0.76
C GLU A 93 46.48 -0.95 2.06
N ARG A 94 45.38 -1.08 2.80
CA ARG A 94 45.18 -0.36 4.06
C ARG A 94 45.77 -1.19 5.21
N ASP A 95 46.62 -0.53 6.00
CA ASP A 95 47.31 -1.05 7.18
C ASP A 95 46.35 -1.44 8.32
N TYR A 96 45.19 -0.78 8.40
CA TYR A 96 44.11 -1.09 9.35
C TYR A 96 42.83 -1.59 8.66
N LYS A 97 42.04 -2.39 9.39
CA LYS A 97 40.77 -2.94 8.92
C LYS A 97 39.62 -1.94 9.12
N ASP A 98 39.00 -1.47 8.04
CA ASP A 98 37.76 -0.67 8.06
C ASP A 98 36.57 -1.55 7.64
N PRO A 99 35.57 -1.80 8.52
CA PRO A 99 34.44 -2.68 8.22
C PRO A 99 33.65 -2.32 6.95
N ARG A 100 33.67 -1.05 6.51
CA ARG A 100 32.93 -0.57 5.33
C ARG A 100 33.69 -0.77 4.01
N PHE A 101 35.01 -0.98 4.09
CA PHE A 101 35.90 -1.14 2.93
C PHE A 101 36.71 -2.44 3.00
N CYS A 102 36.31 -3.37 3.86
CA CYS A 102 36.93 -4.68 4.01
C CYS A 102 36.77 -5.49 2.73
N ARG A 103 37.88 -5.97 2.16
CA ARG A 103 37.86 -6.97 1.10
C ARG A 103 37.90 -8.34 1.75
N SER A 104 36.94 -9.20 1.42
CA SER A 104 37.02 -10.62 1.79
C SER A 104 38.19 -11.28 1.05
N PRO A 105 38.87 -12.27 1.65
CA PRO A 105 39.88 -13.06 0.95
C PRO A 105 39.24 -13.88 -0.20
N PRO A 106 40.05 -14.40 -1.14
CA PRO A 106 39.65 -15.43 -2.09
C PRO A 106 38.91 -16.61 -1.42
N VAL A 107 38.04 -17.28 -2.18
CA VAL A 107 37.16 -18.35 -1.66
C VAL A 107 37.98 -19.55 -1.15
N ASP A 108 39.08 -19.83 -1.83
CA ASP A 108 40.12 -20.81 -1.56
C ASP A 108 40.98 -20.48 -0.33
N GLU A 109 41.10 -19.20 0.05
CA GLU A 109 41.78 -18.74 1.28
C GLU A 109 40.84 -18.71 2.51
N MET A 110 39.55 -19.05 2.37
CA MET A 110 38.59 -18.98 3.48
C MET A 110 38.78 -20.15 4.47
N PRO A 111 38.81 -19.93 5.80
CA PRO A 111 39.05 -20.98 6.80
C PRO A 111 38.06 -22.16 6.85
N LEU A 112 36.92 -22.07 6.14
CA LEU A 112 35.92 -23.13 6.01
C LEU A 112 35.82 -23.67 4.58
N TYR A 113 36.81 -23.42 3.73
CA TYR A 113 36.88 -23.95 2.36
C TYR A 113 37.08 -25.47 2.34
N LYS A 114 36.44 -26.12 1.37
CA LYS A 114 36.49 -27.55 1.09
C LYS A 114 36.48 -27.80 -0.42
N GLU A 115 37.39 -28.66 -0.88
CA GLU A 115 37.44 -29.08 -2.28
C GLU A 115 36.15 -29.79 -2.70
N LYS A 116 35.66 -30.71 -1.85
CA LYS A 116 34.36 -31.37 -2.05
C LYS A 116 33.23 -30.39 -1.76
N PRO A 117 32.31 -30.13 -2.71
CA PRO A 117 31.18 -29.24 -2.49
C PRO A 117 30.14 -29.82 -1.53
N CYS A 118 29.39 -28.95 -0.86
CA CYS A 118 28.13 -29.26 -0.20
C CYS A 118 26.95 -28.69 -1.01
N HIS A 119 25.85 -29.43 -1.07
CA HIS A 119 24.61 -29.02 -1.73
C HIS A 119 23.60 -28.56 -0.68
N VAL A 120 23.37 -27.24 -0.60
CA VAL A 120 22.56 -26.62 0.44
C VAL A 120 21.11 -26.41 -0.03
N PHE A 121 20.17 -27.05 0.66
CA PHE A 121 18.75 -26.76 0.58
C PHE A 121 18.40 -25.66 1.59
N ASN A 122 17.83 -24.54 1.13
CA ASN A 122 17.48 -23.39 1.96
C ASN A 122 16.04 -22.92 1.71
N GLN A 123 15.58 -21.95 2.50
CA GLN A 123 14.20 -21.46 2.46
C GLN A 123 13.74 -20.84 1.12
N ARG A 124 14.68 -20.52 0.21
CA ARG A 124 14.45 -20.03 -1.17
C ARG A 124 14.72 -21.08 -2.24
N THR A 125 15.20 -22.28 -1.90
CA THR A 125 15.37 -23.38 -2.84
C THR A 125 14.00 -23.82 -3.36
N SER A 126 13.84 -23.83 -4.68
CA SER A 126 12.68 -24.40 -5.37
C SER A 126 13.17 -25.60 -6.16
N VAL A 127 12.68 -26.80 -5.82
CA VAL A 127 13.11 -28.07 -6.42
C VAL A 127 12.28 -28.38 -7.66
N LEU A 128 12.95 -28.66 -8.79
CA LEU A 128 12.28 -28.96 -10.06
C LEU A 128 11.30 -30.13 -9.96
N GLU A 129 11.73 -31.26 -9.38
CA GLU A 129 10.97 -32.52 -9.30
C GLU A 129 10.16 -32.64 -7.98
N GLY A 130 9.89 -31.50 -7.33
CA GLY A 130 8.95 -31.39 -6.23
C GLY A 130 9.13 -32.44 -5.12
N VAL A 131 8.04 -33.13 -4.77
CA VAL A 131 8.03 -34.12 -3.69
C VAL A 131 8.91 -35.34 -4.03
N ARG A 132 8.97 -35.76 -5.30
CA ARG A 132 9.77 -36.92 -5.75
C ARG A 132 11.26 -36.70 -5.47
N GLN A 133 11.76 -35.49 -5.77
CA GLN A 133 13.14 -35.09 -5.47
C GLN A 133 13.43 -35.16 -3.96
N ALA A 134 12.52 -34.62 -3.14
CA ALA A 134 12.70 -34.58 -1.69
C ALA A 134 12.60 -35.96 -1.02
N LEU A 135 11.73 -36.87 -1.51
CA LEU A 135 11.65 -38.26 -1.05
C LEU A 135 12.96 -39.02 -1.29
N TRP A 136 13.57 -38.84 -2.48
CA TRP A 136 14.87 -39.44 -2.79
C TRP A 136 15.99 -38.87 -1.90
N LEU A 137 16.08 -37.54 -1.78
CA LEU A 137 17.12 -36.87 -0.97
C LEU A 137 17.07 -37.26 0.52
N THR A 138 15.90 -37.62 1.05
CA THR A 138 15.67 -37.98 2.46
C THR A 138 15.55 -39.49 2.72
N LYS A 139 15.66 -40.33 1.69
CA LYS A 139 15.45 -41.80 1.73
C LYS A 139 14.09 -42.18 2.35
N THR A 140 13.00 -41.60 1.82
CA THR A 140 11.66 -41.65 2.43
C THR A 140 10.62 -42.32 1.53
N LYS A 141 9.80 -43.20 2.10
CA LYS A 141 8.57 -43.75 1.53
C LYS A 141 7.39 -42.81 1.81
N VAL A 142 6.63 -42.43 0.77
CA VAL A 142 5.38 -41.67 0.92
C VAL A 142 4.19 -42.59 1.16
N ILE A 143 3.28 -42.14 2.02
CA ILE A 143 1.97 -42.73 2.31
C ILE A 143 0.92 -41.63 2.11
N SER A 144 -0.16 -41.94 1.39
CA SER A 144 -1.21 -40.96 1.05
C SER A 144 -2.25 -40.85 2.16
N GLY A 145 -2.52 -39.62 2.63
CA GLY A 145 -3.45 -39.35 3.72
C GLY A 145 -2.79 -39.45 5.11
N LEU A 146 -3.50 -38.96 6.13
CA LEU A 146 -3.04 -38.96 7.52
C LEU A 146 -3.28 -40.31 8.23
N PRO A 147 -2.53 -40.64 9.29
CA PRO A 147 -2.74 -41.86 10.07
C PRO A 147 -4.14 -41.91 10.70
N PRO A 148 -4.91 -43.01 10.59
CA PRO A 148 -6.25 -43.10 11.19
C PRO A 148 -6.26 -42.88 12.71
N GLN A 149 -5.25 -43.40 13.41
CA GLN A 149 -5.06 -43.18 14.85
C GLN A 149 -4.99 -41.70 15.23
N LEU A 150 -4.39 -40.87 14.36
CA LEU A 150 -4.27 -39.43 14.59
C LEU A 150 -5.59 -38.72 14.31
N LEU A 151 -6.33 -39.11 13.29
CA LEU A 151 -7.65 -38.53 12.96
C LEU A 151 -8.68 -38.74 14.09
N ALA A 152 -8.65 -39.92 14.72
CA ALA A 152 -9.51 -40.25 15.86
C ALA A 152 -9.38 -39.26 17.05
N LEU A 153 -8.23 -38.59 17.21
CA LEU A 153 -8.01 -37.57 18.26
C LEU A 153 -8.93 -36.34 18.12
N ALA A 154 -9.48 -36.09 16.94
CA ALA A 154 -10.40 -34.96 16.70
C ALA A 154 -11.89 -35.37 16.62
N GLU A 155 -12.22 -36.66 16.77
CA GLU A 155 -13.61 -37.16 16.76
C GLU A 155 -14.38 -36.80 18.04
N ASN A 156 -13.68 -36.44 19.12
CA ASN A 156 -14.25 -35.90 20.37
C ASN A 156 -13.92 -34.40 20.51
N PRO A 157 -14.67 -33.49 19.84
CA PRO A 157 -14.36 -32.05 19.85
C PRO A 157 -14.60 -31.43 21.22
N ALA A 158 -13.52 -31.02 21.88
CA ALA A 158 -13.55 -30.38 23.21
C ALA A 158 -13.64 -28.83 23.17
N ILE A 159 -13.75 -28.22 21.99
CA ILE A 159 -13.95 -26.76 21.82
C ILE A 159 -15.46 -26.48 21.71
N PRO A 160 -16.10 -25.76 22.65
CA PRO A 160 -17.48 -25.34 22.49
C PRO A 160 -17.65 -24.48 21.24
N ASP A 161 -18.75 -24.64 20.50
CA ASP A 161 -19.09 -23.83 19.33
C ASP A 161 -18.00 -23.82 18.24
N GLN A 162 -17.20 -24.90 18.14
CA GLN A 162 -15.98 -25.01 17.33
C GLN A 162 -16.09 -24.36 15.95
N ASP A 163 -17.07 -24.77 15.15
CA ASP A 163 -17.22 -24.31 13.77
C ASP A 163 -17.61 -22.83 13.68
N GLU A 164 -18.38 -22.30 14.62
CA GLU A 164 -18.67 -20.87 14.66
C GLU A 164 -17.41 -20.07 15.02
N ARG A 165 -16.62 -20.55 15.99
CA ARG A 165 -15.35 -19.93 16.39
C ARG A 165 -14.32 -19.94 15.27
N VAL A 166 -14.21 -21.04 14.52
CA VAL A 166 -13.34 -21.15 13.34
C VAL A 166 -13.83 -20.23 12.22
N GLN A 167 -15.13 -20.20 11.92
CA GLN A 167 -15.68 -19.24 10.97
C GLN A 167 -15.45 -17.78 11.40
N ASN A 168 -15.57 -17.46 12.69
CA ASN A 168 -15.32 -16.13 13.22
C ASN A 168 -13.81 -15.77 13.20
N ALA A 169 -12.91 -16.73 13.37
CA ALA A 169 -11.47 -16.55 13.15
C ALA A 169 -11.15 -16.26 11.67
N ILE A 170 -11.82 -16.93 10.72
CA ILE A 170 -11.70 -16.65 9.28
C ILE A 170 -12.26 -15.25 8.97
N LYS A 171 -13.47 -14.91 9.46
CA LYS A 171 -14.08 -13.58 9.29
C LYS A 171 -13.18 -12.47 9.85
N HIS A 172 -12.59 -12.67 11.03
CA HIS A 172 -11.62 -11.74 11.61
C HIS A 172 -10.45 -11.49 10.66
N ALA A 173 -9.71 -12.54 10.30
CA ALA A 173 -8.52 -12.42 9.46
C ALA A 173 -8.82 -11.87 8.05
N ARG A 174 -10.02 -12.12 7.49
CA ARG A 174 -10.41 -11.71 6.14
C ARG A 174 -11.10 -10.36 6.04
N PHE A 175 -11.77 -9.89 7.10
CA PHE A 175 -12.67 -8.74 7.04
C PHE A 175 -12.48 -7.71 8.16
N TRP A 176 -11.99 -8.09 9.35
CA TRP A 176 -12.04 -7.22 10.54
C TRP A 176 -10.66 -6.88 11.16
N ASP A 177 -9.62 -7.64 10.85
CA ASP A 177 -8.22 -7.42 11.29
C ASP A 177 -7.62 -6.07 10.83
N THR A 178 -8.20 -5.43 9.81
CA THR A 178 -7.60 -4.26 9.15
C THR A 178 -8.61 -3.20 8.76
N THR A 179 -8.19 -1.94 8.78
CA THR A 179 -8.88 -0.82 8.14
C THR A 179 -8.77 -0.81 6.60
N GLU A 180 -7.95 -1.70 6.02
CA GLU A 180 -7.86 -1.90 4.56
C GLU A 180 -9.08 -2.67 4.05
N ALA A 181 -9.66 -2.22 2.92
CA ALA A 181 -10.87 -2.85 2.35
C ALA A 181 -10.65 -4.27 1.77
N ARG A 182 -9.42 -4.79 1.77
CA ARG A 182 -9.04 -6.18 1.46
C ARG A 182 -7.63 -6.45 1.99
N PRO A 183 -7.47 -7.22 3.08
CA PRO A 183 -6.14 -7.59 3.60
C PRO A 183 -5.29 -8.34 2.56
N GLY A 184 -3.98 -8.07 2.54
CA GLY A 184 -3.02 -8.80 1.70
C GLY A 184 -2.81 -10.27 2.13
N LYS A 185 -2.43 -11.14 1.19
CA LYS A 185 -2.35 -12.62 1.39
C LYS A 185 -1.54 -13.02 2.62
N GLN A 186 -0.30 -12.54 2.72
CA GLN A 186 0.60 -12.83 3.84
C GLN A 186 0.01 -12.40 5.19
N LYS A 187 -0.74 -11.29 5.23
CA LYS A 187 -1.33 -10.77 6.46
C LYS A 187 -2.47 -11.66 6.94
N PHE A 188 -3.53 -11.86 6.13
CA PHE A 188 -4.65 -12.70 6.56
C PHE A 188 -4.24 -14.16 6.79
N SER A 189 -3.25 -14.68 6.05
CA SER A 189 -2.81 -16.07 6.25
C SER A 189 -2.11 -16.26 7.59
N ASN A 190 -1.27 -15.29 7.99
CA ASN A 190 -0.61 -15.33 9.30
C ASN A 190 -1.61 -15.06 10.44
N THR A 191 -2.48 -14.05 10.33
CA THR A 191 -3.53 -13.79 11.33
C THR A 191 -4.46 -15.00 11.49
N LEU A 192 -4.88 -15.64 10.39
CA LEU A 192 -5.71 -16.84 10.46
C LEU A 192 -4.99 -17.99 11.16
N LEU A 193 -3.74 -18.29 10.78
CA LEU A 193 -2.95 -19.34 11.43
C LEU A 193 -2.84 -19.10 12.94
N MET A 194 -2.49 -17.88 13.37
CA MET A 194 -2.37 -17.55 14.79
C MET A 194 -3.71 -17.66 15.53
N ASN A 195 -4.82 -17.25 14.89
CA ASN A 195 -6.16 -17.42 15.46
C ASN A 195 -6.54 -18.89 15.63
N LEU A 196 -6.26 -19.76 14.65
CA LEU A 196 -6.52 -21.21 14.76
C LEU A 196 -5.66 -21.87 15.85
N LEU A 197 -4.39 -21.48 15.96
CA LEU A 197 -3.50 -21.94 17.04
C LEU A 197 -3.97 -21.46 18.42
N HIS A 198 -4.46 -20.23 18.53
CA HIS A 198 -5.02 -19.71 19.77
C HIS A 198 -6.31 -20.45 20.19
N LEU A 199 -7.20 -20.75 19.23
CA LEU A 199 -8.38 -21.59 19.48
C LEU A 199 -7.98 -22.98 20.00
N CYS A 200 -7.00 -23.64 19.37
CA CYS A 200 -6.51 -24.94 19.83
C CYS A 200 -5.85 -24.84 21.23
N GLY A 201 -5.18 -23.73 21.54
CA GLY A 201 -4.60 -23.46 22.86
C GLY A 201 -5.62 -23.38 24.00
N THR A 202 -6.90 -23.07 23.71
CA THR A 202 -7.97 -23.06 24.74
C THR A 202 -8.21 -24.43 25.39
N LEU A 203 -7.78 -25.52 24.72
CA LEU A 203 -7.87 -26.89 25.21
C LEU A 203 -6.86 -27.24 26.31
N GLN A 204 -5.97 -26.32 26.70
CA GLN A 204 -5.06 -26.55 27.84
C GLN A 204 -5.79 -26.92 29.15
N SER A 205 -7.06 -26.51 29.29
CA SER A 205 -7.92 -26.83 30.44
C SER A 205 -8.38 -28.30 30.46
N SER A 206 -8.62 -28.91 29.30
CA SER A 206 -9.01 -30.32 29.15
C SER A 206 -7.81 -31.25 28.93
N HIS A 207 -6.73 -30.73 28.35
CA HIS A 207 -5.50 -31.45 28.02
C HIS A 207 -4.27 -30.71 28.59
N PRO A 208 -3.95 -30.88 29.90
CA PRO A 208 -2.84 -30.16 30.55
C PRO A 208 -1.46 -30.34 29.88
N ALA A 209 -1.27 -31.43 29.13
CA ALA A 209 -0.07 -31.69 28.34
C ALA A 209 0.21 -30.62 27.26
N ILE A 210 -0.81 -29.88 26.80
CA ILE A 210 -0.64 -28.73 25.89
C ILE A 210 0.21 -27.64 26.55
N GLY A 211 0.11 -27.46 27.87
CA GLY A 211 0.92 -26.50 28.64
C GLY A 211 2.42 -26.85 28.73
N ARG A 212 2.85 -28.01 28.21
CA ARG A 212 4.26 -28.43 28.13
C ARG A 212 4.88 -28.10 26.76
N ARG A 213 4.36 -27.08 26.08
CA ARG A 213 4.68 -26.71 24.70
C ARG A 213 4.81 -25.19 24.56
N ILE A 214 5.63 -24.75 23.60
CA ILE A 214 5.84 -23.33 23.27
C ILE A 214 5.91 -23.12 21.76
N PHE A 215 5.69 -21.88 21.32
CA PHE A 215 5.96 -21.48 19.94
C PHE A 215 7.28 -20.68 19.85
N ALA A 216 8.07 -20.95 18.81
CA ALA A 216 9.33 -20.29 18.53
C ALA A 216 9.32 -19.69 17.11
N GLU A 217 9.48 -18.38 17.02
CA GLU A 217 9.69 -17.66 15.76
C GLU A 217 11.17 -17.59 15.40
N LYS A 218 11.48 -17.47 14.09
CA LYS A 218 12.81 -17.10 13.56
C LYS A 218 13.97 -18.04 13.97
N TYR A 219 13.66 -19.22 14.52
CA TYR A 219 14.65 -20.28 14.76
C TYR A 219 15.38 -20.65 13.46
N SER A 220 16.61 -21.14 13.58
CA SER A 220 17.49 -21.43 12.45
C SER A 220 18.04 -22.86 12.55
N LEU A 221 17.61 -23.71 11.63
CA LEU A 221 18.02 -25.11 11.56
C LEU A 221 19.32 -25.25 10.76
N ALA A 222 20.17 -26.20 11.15
CA ALA A 222 21.04 -26.90 10.21
C ALA A 222 21.04 -28.40 10.47
N ALA A 223 21.05 -29.20 9.40
CA ALA A 223 21.25 -30.65 9.45
C ALA A 223 22.03 -31.07 8.19
N THR A 224 23.03 -31.94 8.34
CA THR A 224 23.96 -32.34 7.26
C THR A 224 24.06 -33.86 7.16
N TRP A 225 23.92 -34.41 5.96
CA TRP A 225 24.01 -35.85 5.70
C TRP A 225 24.68 -36.15 4.35
N LYS A 226 24.99 -37.43 4.11
CA LYS A 226 25.51 -37.94 2.84
C LYS A 226 24.43 -38.76 2.14
N ARG A 227 24.39 -38.71 0.81
CA ARG A 227 23.43 -39.42 -0.05
C ARG A 227 24.16 -39.87 -1.33
N GLY A 228 24.47 -41.16 -1.42
CA GLY A 228 25.52 -41.62 -2.34
C GLY A 228 26.85 -40.94 -1.99
N GLU A 229 27.54 -40.40 -3.00
CA GLU A 229 28.75 -39.60 -2.77
C GLU A 229 28.46 -38.15 -2.36
N ASP A 230 27.27 -37.60 -2.62
CA ASP A 230 26.99 -36.18 -2.40
C ASP A 230 26.81 -35.84 -0.90
N LEU A 231 27.28 -34.66 -0.52
CA LEU A 231 27.07 -34.09 0.81
C LEU A 231 25.94 -33.05 0.72
N ILE A 232 24.86 -33.26 1.47
CA ILE A 232 23.67 -32.41 1.47
C ILE A 232 23.52 -31.75 2.83
N GLN A 233 23.13 -30.48 2.83
CA GLN A 233 22.79 -29.74 4.04
C GLN A 233 21.43 -29.05 3.88
N VAL A 234 20.54 -29.23 4.84
CA VAL A 234 19.36 -28.37 5.02
C VAL A 234 19.74 -27.26 5.98
N ARG A 235 19.58 -25.99 5.58
CA ARG A 235 19.89 -24.82 6.43
C ARG A 235 18.97 -23.64 6.15
N GLY A 236 18.40 -23.05 7.21
CA GLY A 236 17.61 -21.82 7.07
C GLY A 236 16.65 -21.56 8.24
N GLN A 237 15.91 -20.45 8.12
CA GLN A 237 14.82 -20.07 9.03
C GLN A 237 13.48 -20.35 8.35
N ASN A 238 12.53 -20.99 9.04
CA ASN A 238 11.24 -21.38 8.45
C ASN A 238 10.06 -21.20 9.40
N GLY A 239 9.28 -20.14 9.19
CA GLY A 239 7.96 -19.98 9.79
C GLY A 239 7.95 -19.99 11.32
N LEU A 240 6.97 -20.71 11.87
CA LEU A 240 6.75 -20.90 13.29
C LEU A 240 6.99 -22.37 13.66
N LEU A 241 7.79 -22.64 14.68
CA LEU A 241 7.97 -23.99 15.23
C LEU A 241 7.24 -24.12 16.56
N HIS A 242 6.41 -25.15 16.69
CA HIS A 242 5.85 -25.59 17.96
C HIS A 242 6.83 -26.60 18.59
N CYS A 243 7.40 -26.26 19.74
CA CYS A 243 8.32 -27.12 20.49
C CYS A 243 7.63 -27.74 21.71
N CYS A 244 8.05 -28.94 22.10
CA CYS A 244 7.50 -29.68 23.25
C CYS A 244 8.62 -30.21 24.16
N MET A 245 8.29 -30.42 25.44
CA MET A 245 9.20 -31.06 26.42
C MET A 245 9.36 -32.56 26.14
N ASP A 246 8.25 -33.26 25.91
CA ASP A 246 8.19 -34.69 25.61
C ASP A 246 8.18 -34.92 24.08
N PRO A 247 8.82 -35.98 23.55
CA PRO A 247 8.71 -36.33 22.13
C PRO A 247 7.29 -36.73 21.73
N LEU A 248 6.95 -36.51 20.45
CA LEU A 248 5.81 -37.17 19.82
C LEU A 248 5.99 -38.70 19.80
N PRO A 249 4.90 -39.49 19.86
CA PRO A 249 4.97 -40.95 19.74
C PRO A 249 5.34 -41.39 18.32
N GLU A 250 5.73 -42.65 18.19
CA GLU A 250 5.85 -43.33 16.88
C GLU A 250 4.47 -43.64 16.29
N VAL A 251 4.37 -43.61 14.96
CA VAL A 251 3.13 -43.70 14.17
C VAL A 251 3.05 -45.03 13.41
N SER A 252 4.20 -45.54 12.93
CA SER A 252 4.32 -46.88 12.35
C SER A 252 5.02 -47.84 13.30
N ASP A 253 4.41 -49.01 13.48
CA ASP A 253 4.99 -50.13 14.21
C ASP A 253 6.28 -50.63 13.57
N ARG A 254 7.14 -51.26 14.39
CA ARG A 254 8.43 -51.86 13.95
C ARG A 254 8.29 -52.84 12.77
N LEU A 255 7.14 -53.49 12.61
CA LEU A 255 6.84 -54.37 11.46
C LEU A 255 6.60 -53.58 10.17
N GLU A 256 5.88 -52.45 10.23
CA GLU A 256 5.68 -51.57 9.07
C GLU A 256 7.00 -50.90 8.65
N VAL A 257 7.81 -50.51 9.64
CA VAL A 257 9.16 -49.97 9.43
C VAL A 257 10.05 -50.99 8.73
N ALA A 258 10.03 -52.26 9.16
CA ALA A 258 10.76 -53.34 8.49
C ALA A 258 10.29 -53.53 7.03
N GLY A 259 8.97 -53.50 6.78
CA GLY A 259 8.37 -53.53 5.45
C GLY A 259 8.63 -52.30 4.56
N THR A 260 9.47 -51.35 5.01
CA THR A 260 10.03 -50.31 4.12
C THR A 260 11.30 -50.73 3.40
N ALA A 261 11.94 -51.84 3.78
CA ALA A 261 13.17 -52.31 3.18
C ALA A 261 13.01 -52.58 1.67
N ASP A 262 11.95 -53.32 1.31
CA ASP A 262 11.67 -53.76 -0.07
C ASP A 262 11.12 -52.65 -0.98
N HIS A 263 10.79 -51.48 -0.42
CA HIS A 263 10.32 -50.34 -1.22
C HIS A 263 11.49 -49.71 -1.98
N VAL A 264 11.40 -49.68 -3.31
CA VAL A 264 12.38 -49.01 -4.19
C VAL A 264 12.02 -47.52 -4.32
N LEU A 265 13.02 -46.65 -4.17
CA LEU A 265 12.87 -45.20 -4.37
C LEU A 265 12.78 -44.87 -5.86
N GLU A 266 11.89 -43.95 -6.23
CA GLU A 266 11.69 -43.56 -7.63
C GLU A 266 12.85 -42.70 -8.16
N THR A 267 13.35 -43.02 -9.35
CA THR A 267 14.42 -42.27 -10.03
C THR A 267 13.87 -41.43 -11.19
N PHE A 268 14.27 -40.15 -11.25
CA PHE A 268 13.82 -39.17 -12.25
C PHE A 268 14.93 -38.79 -13.26
N TYR A 269 15.68 -39.80 -13.74
CA TYR A 269 16.69 -39.63 -14.78
C TYR A 269 16.07 -39.02 -16.07
N PRO A 270 16.70 -38.03 -16.74
CA PRO A 270 18.09 -37.57 -16.60
C PRO A 270 18.33 -36.43 -15.59
N VAL A 271 17.32 -36.02 -14.81
CA VAL A 271 17.47 -34.91 -13.85
C VAL A 271 18.29 -35.38 -12.64
N SER A 272 19.30 -34.60 -12.25
CA SER A 272 20.09 -34.88 -11.04
C SER A 272 19.28 -34.58 -9.77
N PRO A 273 19.28 -35.44 -8.74
CA PRO A 273 18.67 -35.12 -7.44
C PRO A 273 19.23 -33.86 -6.78
N THR A 274 20.45 -33.45 -7.12
CA THR A 274 21.10 -32.22 -6.65
C THR A 274 20.77 -30.96 -7.45
N ILE A 275 19.83 -31.02 -8.41
CA ILE A 275 19.36 -29.84 -9.16
C ILE A 275 18.71 -28.81 -8.22
N ASP A 276 18.90 -27.53 -8.53
CA ASP A 276 18.45 -26.35 -7.77
C ASP A 276 18.95 -26.21 -6.32
N LEU A 277 19.68 -27.21 -5.80
CA LEU A 277 20.39 -27.10 -4.53
C LEU A 277 21.60 -26.17 -4.66
N GLN A 278 21.80 -25.28 -3.69
CA GLN A 278 22.88 -24.30 -3.75
C GLN A 278 24.23 -24.99 -3.50
N LYS A 279 25.02 -25.16 -4.56
CA LYS A 279 26.37 -25.73 -4.49
C LYS A 279 27.35 -24.74 -3.83
N VAL A 280 27.96 -25.13 -2.70
CA VAL A 280 28.83 -24.28 -1.88
C VAL A 280 30.11 -25.03 -1.50
N HIS A 281 31.26 -24.35 -1.60
CA HIS A 281 32.57 -24.88 -1.17
C HIS A 281 33.04 -24.37 0.21
N VAL A 282 32.40 -23.36 0.78
CA VAL A 282 32.73 -22.81 2.10
C VAL A 282 31.63 -23.15 3.10
N TYR A 283 31.81 -24.20 3.90
CA TYR A 283 30.80 -24.73 4.81
C TYR A 283 31.42 -25.47 6.01
N LYS A 284 30.59 -25.76 7.02
CA LYS A 284 30.96 -26.63 8.15
C LYS A 284 30.31 -28.00 7.93
N GLU A 285 31.11 -29.06 7.94
CA GLU A 285 30.64 -30.45 7.74
C GLU A 285 29.69 -30.90 8.86
N GLU A 286 30.14 -30.85 10.12
CA GLU A 286 29.32 -31.19 11.29
C GLU A 286 28.48 -29.98 11.74
N ALA A 287 27.52 -29.62 10.90
CA ALA A 287 26.56 -28.54 11.11
C ALA A 287 25.17 -29.11 11.37
N ASN A 288 25.00 -29.64 12.58
CA ASN A 288 23.75 -30.17 13.12
C ASN A 288 23.33 -29.33 14.33
N TRP A 289 22.26 -28.55 14.21
CA TRP A 289 21.67 -27.77 15.30
C TRP A 289 20.19 -27.44 15.04
N LEU A 290 19.37 -27.55 16.09
CA LEU A 290 17.93 -27.27 16.06
C LEU A 290 17.59 -25.76 16.18
N GLY A 291 18.61 -24.89 16.25
CA GLY A 291 18.45 -23.45 16.49
C GLY A 291 18.33 -23.05 17.97
N PHE A 292 18.26 -24.03 18.88
CA PHE A 292 18.29 -23.85 20.33
C PHE A 292 19.63 -24.32 20.92
N ARG A 293 19.93 -23.89 22.14
CA ARG A 293 21.01 -24.47 22.96
C ARG A 293 20.63 -25.90 23.40
N THR A 294 21.64 -26.69 23.74
CA THR A 294 21.48 -28.08 24.21
C THR A 294 20.77 -28.21 25.56
N ASP A 295 20.71 -27.14 26.34
CA ASP A 295 20.03 -27.03 27.64
C ASP A 295 18.59 -26.47 27.52
N SER A 296 18.00 -26.44 26.32
CA SER A 296 16.60 -26.06 26.11
C SER A 296 15.63 -27.04 26.78
N ALA A 297 14.71 -26.50 27.59
CA ALA A 297 13.61 -27.25 28.19
C ALA A 297 12.59 -27.80 27.16
N TYR A 298 12.59 -27.29 25.93
CA TYR A 298 11.70 -27.72 24.84
C TYR A 298 12.54 -28.17 23.61
N PRO A 299 13.23 -29.33 23.68
CA PRO A 299 14.20 -29.74 22.67
C PRO A 299 13.59 -30.58 21.53
N HIS A 300 12.29 -30.88 21.57
CA HIS A 300 11.59 -31.65 20.54
C HIS A 300 10.73 -30.75 19.65
N ALA A 301 10.82 -30.95 18.34
CA ALA A 301 9.92 -30.33 17.37
C ALA A 301 8.58 -31.10 17.34
N HIS A 302 7.48 -30.41 17.62
CA HIS A 302 6.12 -30.95 17.52
C HIS A 302 5.60 -30.76 16.09
N THR A 303 5.30 -29.52 15.72
CA THR A 303 4.78 -29.13 14.40
C THR A 303 5.51 -27.91 13.84
N LEU A 304 5.93 -27.97 12.57
CA LEU A 304 6.37 -26.81 11.79
C LEU A 304 5.18 -26.19 11.05
N TYR A 305 4.97 -24.88 11.19
CA TYR A 305 3.94 -24.16 10.45
C TYR A 305 4.56 -23.28 9.36
N PHE A 306 4.18 -23.53 8.11
CA PHE A 306 4.63 -22.81 6.92
C PHE A 306 3.49 -21.95 6.37
N VAL A 307 3.73 -20.64 6.24
CA VAL A 307 2.81 -19.71 5.57
C VAL A 307 3.37 -19.35 4.19
N GLU A 308 2.56 -19.45 3.14
CA GLU A 308 2.93 -19.02 1.79
C GLU A 308 3.12 -17.49 1.76
N GLY A 309 4.29 -17.03 1.28
CA GLY A 309 4.65 -15.60 1.27
C GLY A 309 3.92 -14.79 0.21
N ALA A 310 3.93 -13.46 0.34
CA ALA A 310 3.39 -12.54 -0.67
C ALA A 310 4.40 -12.14 -1.77
N ASP A 311 5.61 -12.72 -1.77
CA ASP A 311 6.66 -12.43 -2.74
C ASP A 311 6.24 -12.91 -4.14
N ALA A 312 5.82 -11.96 -4.98
CA ALA A 312 5.26 -12.23 -6.30
C ALA A 312 6.26 -12.89 -7.26
N HIS A 313 7.57 -12.78 -6.99
CA HIS A 313 8.63 -13.37 -7.79
C HIS A 313 9.06 -14.77 -7.31
N CYS A 314 8.64 -15.18 -6.11
CA CYS A 314 9.04 -16.44 -5.46
C CYS A 314 7.86 -17.34 -5.04
N LYS A 315 6.77 -17.37 -5.83
CA LYS A 315 5.68 -18.33 -5.63
C LYS A 315 6.16 -19.76 -5.89
N LEU A 316 6.26 -20.58 -4.86
CA LEU A 316 6.48 -22.03 -4.99
C LEU A 316 5.20 -22.71 -5.49
N LEU A 317 5.32 -23.66 -6.42
CA LEU A 317 4.21 -24.54 -6.80
C LEU A 317 3.79 -25.42 -5.61
N PRO A 318 2.53 -25.91 -5.53
CA PRO A 318 2.06 -26.72 -4.39
C PRO A 318 2.95 -27.94 -4.10
N GLU A 319 3.45 -28.61 -5.14
CA GLU A 319 4.41 -29.72 -5.07
C GLU A 319 5.75 -29.31 -4.43
N GLN A 320 6.25 -28.12 -4.78
CA GLN A 320 7.52 -27.55 -4.29
C GLN A 320 7.38 -27.07 -2.84
N PHE A 321 6.20 -26.57 -2.46
CA PHE A 321 5.86 -26.23 -1.09
C PHE A 321 5.75 -27.49 -0.21
N ARG A 322 5.08 -28.56 -0.67
CA ARG A 322 5.08 -29.89 -0.01
C ARG A 322 6.50 -30.46 0.11
N ALA A 323 7.35 -30.33 -0.91
CA ALA A 323 8.74 -30.74 -0.85
C ALA A 323 9.57 -29.96 0.19
N LYS A 324 9.35 -28.64 0.30
CA LYS A 324 9.97 -27.79 1.32
C LYS A 324 9.52 -28.17 2.74
N MET A 325 8.26 -28.50 2.94
CA MET A 325 7.76 -29.05 4.22
C MET A 325 8.50 -30.34 4.58
N LEU A 326 8.69 -31.26 3.62
CA LEU A 326 9.40 -32.52 3.85
C LEU A 326 10.86 -32.28 4.29
N MET A 327 11.62 -31.52 3.50
CA MET A 327 13.05 -31.29 3.74
C MET A 327 13.33 -30.66 5.11
N PHE A 328 12.49 -29.72 5.56
CA PHE A 328 12.66 -29.08 6.87
C PHE A 328 12.10 -29.90 8.04
N SER A 329 11.08 -30.75 7.83
CA SER A 329 10.60 -31.70 8.85
C SER A 329 11.64 -32.80 9.09
N PHE A 330 12.14 -33.41 8.02
CA PHE A 330 13.26 -34.34 8.03
C PHE A 330 14.51 -33.72 8.69
N GLY A 331 14.88 -32.48 8.32
CA GLY A 331 16.04 -31.82 8.90
C GLY A 331 15.94 -31.61 10.41
N ASN A 332 14.75 -31.28 10.94
CA ASN A 332 14.52 -31.21 12.39
C ASN A 332 14.62 -32.59 13.04
N ALA A 333 14.00 -33.62 12.44
CA ALA A 333 14.07 -34.98 12.96
C ALA A 333 15.53 -35.50 13.00
N LEU A 334 16.30 -35.26 11.92
CA LEU A 334 17.70 -35.65 11.79
C LEU A 334 18.60 -34.90 12.79
N ALA A 335 18.44 -33.58 12.95
CA ALA A 335 19.20 -32.82 13.93
C ALA A 335 18.91 -33.28 15.37
N ARG A 336 17.65 -33.64 15.69
CA ARG A 336 17.31 -34.23 16.99
C ARG A 336 17.87 -35.64 17.15
N ALA A 337 17.80 -36.49 16.13
CA ALA A 337 18.39 -37.82 16.15
C ALA A 337 19.92 -37.76 16.34
N HIS A 338 20.63 -36.87 15.65
CA HIS A 338 22.07 -36.67 15.88
C HIS A 338 22.41 -36.15 17.28
N THR A 339 21.50 -35.41 17.92
CA THR A 339 21.65 -34.99 19.33
C THR A 339 21.42 -36.13 20.33
N LEU A 340 20.64 -37.16 19.96
CA LEU A 340 20.28 -38.28 20.84
C LEU A 340 21.17 -39.53 20.63
N TYR A 341 21.58 -39.79 19.40
CA TYR A 341 22.25 -41.03 18.95
C TYR A 341 23.64 -40.79 18.33
N GLY A 342 24.06 -39.53 18.20
CA GLY A 342 25.34 -39.14 17.58
C GLY A 342 25.30 -39.04 16.05
N THR A 343 26.45 -38.70 15.44
CA THR A 343 26.59 -38.48 13.99
C THR A 343 26.83 -39.76 13.17
N GLN A 344 26.96 -40.92 13.81
CA GLN A 344 27.19 -42.18 13.11
C GLN A 344 25.91 -42.71 12.44
N PRO A 345 25.98 -43.31 11.23
CA PRO A 345 24.82 -43.89 10.56
C PRO A 345 24.24 -45.09 11.33
N GLN A 346 22.97 -45.01 11.70
CA GLN A 346 22.22 -46.10 12.31
C GLN A 346 21.20 -46.66 11.32
N ARG A 347 21.26 -47.97 11.07
CA ARG A 347 20.34 -48.69 10.17
C ARG A 347 18.88 -48.58 10.60
N THR A 348 18.65 -48.62 11.91
CA THR A 348 17.35 -48.48 12.57
C THR A 348 17.56 -47.67 13.85
N LEU A 349 16.66 -46.75 14.16
CA LEU A 349 16.64 -46.04 15.44
C LEU A 349 15.82 -46.83 16.47
N ASP A 350 16.31 -46.98 17.70
CA ASP A 350 15.59 -47.69 18.78
C ASP A 350 14.24 -47.03 19.12
N ARG A 351 14.20 -45.69 18.99
CA ARG A 351 13.01 -44.85 19.14
C ARG A 351 13.00 -43.89 17.95
N PRO A 352 12.07 -44.04 16.99
CA PRO A 352 11.91 -43.14 15.86
C PRO A 352 11.67 -41.68 16.29
N VAL A 353 11.97 -40.73 15.41
CA VAL A 353 11.73 -39.31 15.67
C VAL A 353 10.62 -38.80 14.76
N THR A 354 9.42 -38.63 15.34
CA THR A 354 8.24 -38.08 14.67
C THR A 354 8.25 -36.54 14.72
N VAL A 355 8.01 -35.89 13.58
CA VAL A 355 7.87 -34.43 13.42
C VAL A 355 6.74 -34.13 12.45
N GLN A 356 5.86 -33.18 12.79
CA GLN A 356 4.72 -32.81 11.95
C GLN A 356 4.97 -31.51 11.17
N ALA A 357 4.23 -31.28 10.10
CA ALA A 357 4.18 -29.99 9.41
C ALA A 357 2.80 -29.65 8.86
N VAL A 358 2.47 -28.36 8.91
CA VAL A 358 1.25 -27.78 8.32
C VAL A 358 1.66 -26.63 7.40
N GLY A 359 1.32 -26.76 6.12
CA GLY A 359 1.42 -25.69 5.14
C GLY A 359 0.08 -24.99 4.99
N THR A 360 0.06 -23.65 4.90
CA THR A 360 -1.17 -22.90 4.59
C THR A 360 -0.92 -21.66 3.75
N ASN A 361 -1.90 -21.32 2.92
CA ASN A 361 -1.97 -20.07 2.18
C ASN A 361 -3.18 -19.21 2.57
N GLY A 362 -3.80 -19.53 3.72
CA GLY A 362 -4.96 -18.85 4.27
C GLY A 362 -6.31 -19.23 3.63
N ARG A 363 -6.34 -20.15 2.65
CA ARG A 363 -7.53 -20.86 2.15
C ARG A 363 -7.27 -22.38 2.09
N ILE A 364 -6.19 -22.77 1.42
CA ILE A 364 -5.71 -24.15 1.30
C ILE A 364 -4.77 -24.46 2.47
N PHE A 365 -4.91 -25.68 3.00
CA PHE A 365 -4.04 -26.29 3.99
C PHE A 365 -3.48 -27.61 3.43
N GLN A 366 -2.25 -27.91 3.82
CA GLN A 366 -1.53 -29.14 3.49
C GLN A 366 -1.03 -29.76 4.80
N PHE A 367 -1.30 -31.04 5.03
CA PHE A 367 -0.95 -31.73 6.27
C PHE A 367 0.10 -32.82 6.03
N MET A 368 1.10 -32.87 6.91
CA MET A 368 2.22 -33.81 6.83
C MET A 368 2.61 -34.33 8.21
N VAL A 369 2.90 -35.63 8.30
CA VAL A 369 3.57 -36.26 9.44
C VAL A 369 4.80 -37.01 8.93
N PHE A 370 5.97 -36.74 9.49
CA PHE A 370 7.23 -37.38 9.13
C PHE A 370 7.75 -38.24 10.29
N GLN A 371 8.16 -39.48 10.02
CA GLN A 371 8.81 -40.36 10.99
C GLN A 371 10.21 -40.74 10.48
N LEU A 372 11.23 -40.31 11.22
CA LEU A 372 12.62 -40.73 10.99
C LEU A 372 12.85 -42.11 11.62
N ASN A 373 13.10 -43.11 10.77
CA ASN A 373 13.35 -44.50 11.15
C ASN A 373 14.85 -44.87 11.10
N THR A 374 15.63 -44.15 10.29
CA THR A 374 17.03 -44.49 9.98
C THR A 374 17.87 -43.24 9.76
N THR A 375 19.16 -43.32 10.11
CA THR A 375 20.18 -42.33 9.72
C THR A 375 21.22 -42.90 8.76
N ASP A 376 21.07 -44.18 8.34
CA ASP A 376 21.82 -44.72 7.20
C ASP A 376 21.20 -44.30 5.87
N LEU A 377 21.55 -43.07 5.50
CA LEU A 377 21.12 -42.38 4.29
C LEU A 377 22.15 -42.51 3.17
N SER A 378 23.13 -43.41 3.28
CA SER A 378 24.22 -43.56 2.32
C SER A 378 23.77 -44.24 1.02
N GLY A 379 23.32 -45.49 1.10
CA GLY A 379 22.75 -46.29 -0.01
C GLY A 379 21.22 -46.23 -0.08
N ASP A 380 20.62 -46.72 -1.17
CA ASP A 380 19.17 -46.84 -1.34
C ASP A 380 18.57 -48.03 -0.57
N ASP A 381 19.41 -49.03 -0.26
CA ASP A 381 19.01 -50.31 0.35
C ASP A 381 18.59 -50.21 1.83
N GLY A 382 17.88 -51.24 2.29
CA GLY A 382 17.41 -51.37 3.67
C GLY A 382 16.30 -50.39 4.04
N ILE A 383 16.08 -50.25 5.35
CA ILE A 383 14.99 -49.45 5.95
C ILE A 383 15.00 -48.00 5.45
N LYS A 384 13.80 -47.44 5.32
CA LYS A 384 13.52 -46.10 4.80
C LYS A 384 12.68 -45.32 5.80
N ASN A 385 12.77 -43.99 5.73
CA ASN A 385 11.93 -43.10 6.52
C ASN A 385 10.49 -43.11 5.97
N GLN A 386 9.53 -42.60 6.73
CA GLN A 386 8.12 -42.56 6.31
C GLN A 386 7.55 -41.15 6.39
N VAL A 387 6.74 -40.79 5.40
CA VAL A 387 5.92 -39.57 5.46
C VAL A 387 4.48 -39.85 5.07
N TRP A 388 3.56 -39.44 5.94
CA TRP A 388 2.14 -39.34 5.64
C TRP A 388 1.89 -37.94 5.07
N LEU A 389 1.38 -37.89 3.84
CA LEU A 389 1.15 -36.66 3.11
C LEU A 389 -0.31 -36.64 2.64
N ASP A 390 -1.08 -35.70 3.20
CA ASP A 390 -2.46 -35.50 2.78
C ASP A 390 -2.54 -34.74 1.45
N LYS A 391 -3.71 -34.77 0.82
CA LYS A 391 -4.01 -33.90 -0.32
C LYS A 391 -4.18 -32.45 0.16
N ASP A 392 -3.94 -31.51 -0.75
CA ASP A 392 -4.33 -30.11 -0.58
C ASP A 392 -5.84 -30.02 -0.27
N VAL A 393 -6.19 -29.50 0.91
CA VAL A 393 -7.58 -29.39 1.40
C VAL A 393 -7.92 -27.94 1.73
N GLU A 394 -9.15 -27.54 1.41
CA GLU A 394 -9.61 -26.16 1.62
C GLU A 394 -10.32 -26.01 2.94
N LEU A 395 -10.11 -24.89 3.63
CA LEU A 395 -10.90 -24.52 4.80
C LEU A 395 -12.21 -23.81 4.42
N TYR A 396 -12.26 -23.15 3.27
CA TYR A 396 -13.45 -22.50 2.72
C TYR A 396 -13.36 -22.24 1.21
N ASP A 397 -14.48 -22.25 0.48
CA ASP A 397 -14.52 -21.95 -0.96
C ASP A 397 -14.14 -20.49 -1.25
N PHE A 398 -14.83 -19.53 -0.63
CA PHE A 398 -14.49 -18.12 -0.80
C PHE A 398 -14.86 -17.23 0.38
N ALA A 399 -14.14 -16.12 0.51
CA ALA A 399 -14.39 -15.06 1.46
C ALA A 399 -14.33 -13.72 0.72
N LYS A 400 -15.46 -13.21 0.21
CA LYS A 400 -15.54 -11.98 -0.60
C LYS A 400 -15.95 -10.80 0.29
N VAL A 401 -15.14 -9.74 0.31
CA VAL A 401 -15.37 -8.54 1.14
C VAL A 401 -16.51 -7.66 0.59
N ARG A 402 -16.81 -7.79 -0.71
CA ARG A 402 -17.87 -7.07 -1.42
C ARG A 402 -18.71 -8.07 -2.23
N PRO A 403 -20.03 -7.84 -2.39
CA PRO A 403 -20.86 -8.71 -3.21
C PRO A 403 -20.52 -8.52 -4.69
N LEU A 404 -20.58 -9.60 -5.47
CA LEU A 404 -20.51 -9.53 -6.93
C LEU A 404 -21.93 -9.26 -7.46
N ILE A 405 -22.14 -8.05 -7.99
CA ILE A 405 -23.43 -7.62 -8.53
C ILE A 405 -23.33 -7.54 -10.05
N ILE A 406 -24.13 -8.36 -10.74
CA ILE A 406 -24.20 -8.43 -12.21
C ILE A 406 -25.66 -8.21 -12.61
N LYS A 407 -25.91 -7.35 -13.61
CA LYS A 407 -27.28 -7.00 -14.08
C LYS A 407 -28.22 -6.60 -12.92
N LYS A 408 -27.70 -5.85 -11.93
CA LYS A 408 -28.35 -5.45 -10.66
C LYS A 408 -28.75 -6.58 -9.69
N GLN A 409 -28.41 -7.84 -9.96
CA GLN A 409 -28.61 -8.97 -9.04
C GLN A 409 -27.31 -9.31 -8.31
N VAL A 410 -27.40 -9.66 -7.02
CA VAL A 410 -26.26 -10.23 -6.27
C VAL A 410 -26.05 -11.66 -6.75
N LYS A 411 -25.03 -11.88 -7.58
CA LYS A 411 -24.64 -13.22 -8.06
C LYS A 411 -23.78 -13.96 -7.04
N VAL A 412 -22.97 -13.24 -6.25
CA VAL A 412 -22.25 -13.81 -5.11
C VAL A 412 -22.33 -12.84 -3.93
N PRO A 413 -22.81 -13.26 -2.74
CA PRO A 413 -22.90 -12.38 -1.58
C PRO A 413 -21.52 -12.00 -1.02
N ALA A 414 -21.48 -10.95 -0.20
CA ALA A 414 -20.34 -10.67 0.66
C ALA A 414 -20.36 -11.60 1.89
N GLY A 415 -19.17 -11.95 2.39
CA GLY A 415 -19.00 -12.85 3.53
C GLY A 415 -18.17 -14.09 3.20
N LEU A 416 -18.25 -15.06 4.09
CA LEU A 416 -17.63 -16.38 4.00
C LEU A 416 -18.63 -17.39 3.43
N SER A 417 -18.20 -18.25 2.51
CA SER A 417 -19.01 -19.32 1.94
C SER A 417 -18.21 -20.62 1.82
N GLY A 418 -18.91 -21.75 1.89
CA GLY A 418 -18.33 -23.07 1.66
C GLY A 418 -17.30 -23.51 2.69
N TYR A 419 -17.52 -23.19 3.97
CA TYR A 419 -16.65 -23.63 5.07
C TYR A 419 -16.66 -25.17 5.21
N LYS A 420 -15.47 -25.76 5.36
CA LYS A 420 -15.24 -27.22 5.37
C LYS A 420 -14.65 -27.65 6.73
N PRO A 421 -15.46 -28.19 7.66
CA PRO A 421 -15.02 -28.45 9.05
C PRO A 421 -13.94 -29.55 9.15
N GLU A 422 -13.93 -30.51 8.21
CA GLU A 422 -12.90 -31.56 8.13
C GLU A 422 -11.47 -31.00 8.12
N THR A 423 -11.25 -29.86 7.45
CA THR A 423 -9.94 -29.21 7.36
C THR A 423 -9.48 -28.66 8.72
N PHE A 424 -10.41 -28.19 9.56
CA PHE A 424 -10.08 -27.82 10.94
C PHE A 424 -9.94 -29.05 11.85
N SER A 425 -10.77 -30.08 11.67
CA SER A 425 -10.62 -31.36 12.40
C SER A 425 -9.22 -31.96 12.21
N LYS A 426 -8.71 -32.00 10.97
CA LYS A 426 -7.33 -32.42 10.66
C LYS A 426 -6.27 -31.52 11.33
N PHE A 427 -6.46 -30.20 11.33
CA PHE A 427 -5.57 -29.26 12.02
C PHE A 427 -5.52 -29.51 13.53
N LEU A 428 -6.69 -29.71 14.14
CA LEU A 428 -6.85 -30.00 15.56
C LEU A 428 -6.26 -31.37 15.93
N ALA A 429 -6.45 -32.40 15.10
CA ALA A 429 -5.88 -33.73 15.26
C ALA A 429 -4.34 -33.68 15.31
N LEU A 430 -3.70 -32.94 14.40
CA LEU A 430 -2.26 -32.73 14.45
C LEU A 430 -1.85 -32.00 15.74
N TYR A 431 -2.60 -30.97 16.16
CA TYR A 431 -2.31 -30.23 17.38
C TYR A 431 -2.42 -31.08 18.66
N LEU A 432 -3.46 -31.92 18.78
CA LEU A 432 -3.69 -32.80 19.93
C LEU A 432 -2.75 -34.02 19.97
N HIS A 433 -2.08 -34.36 18.86
CA HIS A 433 -1.12 -35.45 18.83
C HIS A 433 -0.06 -35.33 19.94
N GLY A 434 0.10 -36.39 20.74
CA GLY A 434 0.97 -36.40 21.92
C GLY A 434 0.48 -35.54 23.10
N ALA A 435 -0.83 -35.29 23.25
CA ALA A 435 -1.43 -34.59 24.40
C ALA A 435 -2.25 -35.51 25.34
N GLU A 436 -2.35 -36.81 25.04
CA GLU A 436 -3.07 -37.80 25.85
C GLU A 436 -2.43 -38.02 27.22
N ASP A 437 -3.26 -38.33 28.22
CA ASP A 437 -2.78 -38.50 29.59
C ASP A 437 -2.24 -39.91 29.85
N ARG A 438 -0.97 -39.99 30.31
CA ARG A 438 -0.27 -41.26 30.59
C ARG A 438 -0.91 -42.09 31.71
N SER A 439 -1.91 -41.54 32.41
CA SER A 439 -2.78 -42.28 33.33
C SER A 439 -3.60 -43.37 32.63
N GLN A 440 -4.19 -43.09 31.47
CA GLN A 440 -5.04 -44.02 30.73
C GLN A 440 -4.22 -45.12 30.04
N ALA A 441 -3.01 -44.79 29.55
CA ALA A 441 -2.09 -45.76 28.95
C ALA A 441 -1.69 -46.91 29.89
N ARG A 442 -1.91 -46.79 31.21
CA ARG A 442 -1.71 -47.91 32.17
C ARG A 442 -2.85 -48.93 32.20
N ALA A 443 -4.02 -48.64 31.60
CA ALA A 443 -5.14 -49.58 31.51
C ALA A 443 -4.94 -50.64 30.41
N HIS A 444 -4.23 -50.30 29.33
CA HIS A 444 -3.83 -51.24 28.27
C HIS A 444 -2.38 -51.67 28.48
N GLY A 445 -2.21 -52.67 29.35
CA GLY A 445 -0.94 -52.95 30.02
C GLY A 445 0.17 -53.53 29.15
N VAL A 446 1.23 -52.75 28.95
CA VAL A 446 2.61 -53.24 28.73
C VAL A 446 3.52 -52.58 29.75
N ARG A 447 4.30 -53.37 30.51
CA ARG A 447 5.27 -52.86 31.51
C ARG A 447 6.67 -52.69 30.90
N PRO A 448 7.26 -51.48 30.91
CA PRO A 448 8.70 -51.33 30.94
C PRO A 448 9.24 -51.72 32.32
N GLN A 449 10.37 -52.44 32.39
CA GLN A 449 11.06 -52.71 33.65
C GLN A 449 11.95 -51.51 34.04
N THR A 450 12.04 -51.23 35.35
CA THR A 450 12.91 -50.20 35.93
C THR A 450 13.98 -50.86 36.81
N HIS A 451 15.27 -50.60 36.59
CA HIS A 451 16.35 -50.76 37.58
C HIS A 451 17.63 -50.00 37.13
N PRO A 452 18.63 -49.74 38.02
CA PRO A 452 18.95 -48.34 38.33
C PRO A 452 20.37 -47.85 37.96
N ASP A 453 20.57 -46.53 38.05
CA ASP A 453 21.86 -45.85 37.91
C ASP A 453 22.87 -46.15 39.04
N GLY A 454 24.17 -46.12 38.70
CA GLY A 454 25.28 -46.40 39.61
C GLY A 454 26.40 -45.33 39.60
N SER A 455 26.26 -44.32 40.47
CA SER A 455 27.32 -43.49 41.09
C SER A 455 28.68 -43.23 40.37
N GLY A 456 28.83 -42.01 39.84
CA GLY A 456 29.58 -40.94 40.55
C GLY A 456 31.09 -40.73 40.31
N ARG A 457 31.48 -39.43 40.18
CA ARG A 457 32.56 -38.79 40.97
C ARG A 457 32.62 -37.25 40.80
N THR A 458 33.00 -36.60 41.90
CA THR A 458 33.45 -35.21 42.16
C THR A 458 34.28 -34.53 41.05
N PRO A 459 34.22 -33.18 40.88
CA PRO A 459 35.06 -32.29 41.72
C PRO A 459 34.44 -30.94 42.14
N SER A 460 35.23 -30.16 42.90
CA SER A 460 34.98 -28.82 43.47
C SER A 460 36.27 -27.96 43.34
N PRO A 461 36.38 -26.72 43.88
CA PRO A 461 35.52 -25.54 43.71
C PRO A 461 36.29 -24.23 43.37
N ALA A 462 35.64 -23.25 42.74
CA ALA A 462 35.98 -21.80 42.70
C ALA A 462 34.92 -21.03 41.86
N GLU A 463 34.53 -19.77 42.11
CA GLU A 463 34.68 -18.90 43.28
C GLU A 463 33.53 -17.84 43.33
N SER A 464 33.56 -16.92 44.30
CA SER A 464 32.55 -15.91 44.66
C SER A 464 32.01 -14.98 43.53
N GLY A 465 30.82 -14.35 43.66
CA GLY A 465 29.82 -14.39 44.76
C GLY A 465 28.90 -13.14 44.84
N ARG A 466 28.07 -13.09 45.92
CA ARG A 466 27.04 -12.08 46.30
C ARG A 466 25.83 -11.94 45.35
N VAL A 467 24.55 -12.07 45.73
CA VAL A 467 23.75 -11.87 46.98
C VAL A 467 23.15 -10.46 47.17
N GLN A 468 21.84 -10.36 46.92
CA GLN A 468 20.78 -9.67 47.67
C GLN A 468 19.45 -10.12 47.04
N GLU A 469 18.63 -10.98 47.65
CA GLU A 469 17.81 -10.85 48.87
C GLU A 469 16.47 -10.12 48.68
N SER A 470 15.42 -10.88 48.97
CA SER A 470 13.99 -10.58 49.08
C SER A 470 13.65 -9.77 50.35
N PRO A 471 12.43 -9.22 50.55
CA PRO A 471 11.25 -10.05 50.88
C PRO A 471 9.89 -9.56 50.32
N ALA A 472 8.84 -10.33 50.65
CA ALA A 472 7.45 -10.21 50.21
C ALA A 472 6.59 -9.28 51.09
N GLU A 473 5.31 -9.10 50.71
CA GLU A 473 4.22 -8.99 51.70
C GLU A 473 2.90 -9.59 51.18
N SER A 474 1.79 -9.48 51.95
CA SER A 474 0.73 -10.51 51.99
C SER A 474 -0.72 -10.00 51.86
N GLY A 475 -1.66 -10.92 51.56
CA GLY A 475 -3.11 -10.65 51.63
C GLY A 475 -3.99 -11.90 51.54
N ARG A 476 -4.77 -12.19 52.60
CA ARG A 476 -5.93 -13.12 52.59
C ARG A 476 -7.21 -12.33 52.19
N VAL A 477 -8.40 -12.89 51.97
CA VAL A 477 -9.35 -13.40 52.99
C VAL A 477 -10.67 -13.86 52.31
N ARG A 478 -11.27 -14.96 52.80
CA ARG A 478 -12.67 -15.47 52.60
C ARG A 478 -13.06 -15.98 51.21
N GLU A 479 -13.67 -17.18 51.04
CA GLU A 479 -14.78 -17.92 51.72
C GLU A 479 -16.15 -17.69 51.07
N SER A 480 -16.63 -18.71 50.36
CA SER A 480 -17.96 -19.31 50.56
C SER A 480 -18.05 -20.60 49.74
N GLY A 481 -18.93 -21.51 50.11
CA GLY A 481 -19.16 -22.76 49.37
C GLY A 481 -20.47 -23.39 49.79
N LEU A 482 -20.95 -24.38 49.02
CA LEU A 482 -22.01 -25.28 49.44
C LEU A 482 -21.89 -26.62 48.69
N ASN A 483 -22.17 -27.72 49.38
CA ASN A 483 -22.34 -29.04 48.76
C ASN A 483 -23.80 -29.22 48.32
N THR A 484 -24.07 -30.09 47.32
CA THR A 484 -24.70 -31.42 47.54
C THR A 484 -25.26 -32.08 46.25
N HIS A 485 -25.47 -33.41 46.35
CA HIS A 485 -26.45 -34.26 45.62
C HIS A 485 -26.26 -34.68 44.14
N THR A 486 -25.43 -35.72 43.96
CA THR A 486 -25.81 -37.11 43.57
C THR A 486 -27.06 -37.43 42.70
N ARG A 487 -26.88 -38.45 41.82
CA ARG A 487 -27.81 -39.19 40.92
C ARG A 487 -27.93 -38.64 39.50
N GLY A 488 -28.04 -39.47 38.45
CA GLY A 488 -27.86 -40.94 38.41
C GLY A 488 -28.30 -41.60 37.09
N SER A 489 -27.48 -42.54 36.60
CA SER A 489 -27.66 -43.58 35.56
C SER A 489 -28.87 -43.58 34.61
N ARG A 490 -28.59 -43.77 33.29
CA ARG A 490 -29.03 -44.97 32.54
C ARG A 490 -28.27 -45.21 31.23
N GLU A 491 -28.17 -46.48 30.83
CA GLU A 491 -27.58 -46.94 29.57
C GLU A 491 -28.61 -46.96 28.42
N GLY A 492 -28.13 -47.01 27.17
CA GLY A 492 -28.89 -47.44 25.98
C GLY A 492 -27.94 -48.00 24.90
N LYS A 493 -28.09 -49.27 24.54
CA LYS A 493 -27.30 -49.98 23.52
C LYS A 493 -28.16 -50.23 22.26
N GLN A 494 -27.54 -50.33 21.07
CA GLN A 494 -27.48 -51.58 20.25
C GLN A 494 -27.14 -51.35 18.75
N HIS A 495 -26.34 -52.29 18.19
CA HIS A 495 -26.30 -52.84 16.80
C HIS A 495 -26.14 -51.87 15.58
N THR A 496 -25.26 -52.00 14.56
CA THR A 496 -24.61 -53.13 13.80
C THR A 496 -25.61 -54.00 13.01
N VAL A 497 -25.49 -54.44 11.74
CA VAL A 497 -24.43 -54.78 10.74
C VAL A 497 -25.01 -54.43 9.33
N GLY A 498 -24.34 -54.27 8.16
CA GLY A 498 -22.94 -54.39 7.68
C GLY A 498 -22.88 -55.04 6.27
N PHE A 499 -21.67 -55.25 5.70
CA PHE A 499 -21.35 -55.91 4.40
C PHE A 499 -21.76 -55.20 3.06
N SER A 500 -21.18 -55.43 1.87
CA SER A 500 -19.78 -55.77 1.40
C SER A 500 -19.69 -55.82 -0.16
N VAL A 501 -18.49 -56.13 -0.73
CA VAL A 501 -18.18 -56.45 -2.18
C VAL A 501 -18.12 -55.19 -3.11
N SER A 502 -17.01 -54.79 -3.76
CA SER A 502 -16.13 -55.35 -4.86
C SER A 502 -16.84 -55.44 -6.24
N ALA A 503 -16.25 -55.25 -7.44
CA ALA A 503 -14.94 -54.78 -7.97
C ALA A 503 -15.20 -54.25 -9.42
N GLY A 504 -14.27 -53.83 -10.32
CA GLY A 504 -12.81 -53.70 -10.36
C GLY A 504 -12.27 -53.63 -11.82
N THR A 505 -10.95 -53.40 -12.01
CA THR A 505 -10.18 -53.51 -13.30
C THR A 505 -10.30 -52.38 -14.37
N SER A 506 -9.23 -52.25 -15.17
CA SER A 506 -9.02 -51.41 -16.39
C SER A 506 -8.59 -52.37 -17.57
N PRO A 507 -7.92 -52.03 -18.72
CA PRO A 507 -7.35 -50.77 -19.25
C PRO A 507 -7.37 -50.52 -20.81
N ARG A 508 -6.82 -49.34 -21.24
CA ARG A 508 -6.00 -49.05 -22.47
C ARG A 508 -6.46 -49.37 -23.93
N SER A 509 -6.43 -48.34 -24.81
CA SER A 509 -5.94 -48.36 -26.23
C SER A 509 -5.86 -46.91 -26.78
N LEU A 510 -4.72 -46.29 -27.14
CA LEU A 510 -3.88 -46.30 -28.37
C LEU A 510 -4.34 -45.48 -29.62
N ARG A 511 -3.64 -44.34 -29.84
CA ARG A 511 -3.09 -43.75 -31.11
C ARG A 511 -3.96 -43.10 -32.22
N SER A 512 -3.54 -41.86 -32.53
CA SER A 512 -3.17 -41.25 -33.85
C SER A 512 -4.19 -40.71 -34.88
N ALA A 513 -4.22 -39.37 -34.98
CA ALA A 513 -3.99 -38.51 -36.17
C ALA A 513 -4.77 -38.68 -37.50
N SER A 514 -5.38 -37.58 -37.96
CA SER A 514 -5.26 -37.03 -39.35
C SER A 514 -5.94 -35.64 -39.46
N LYS A 515 -6.26 -35.14 -40.67
CA LYS A 515 -6.52 -33.70 -40.94
C LYS A 515 -7.62 -33.48 -41.99
N MET A 516 -8.30 -32.32 -41.90
CA MET A 516 -9.12 -31.61 -42.92
C MET A 516 -10.61 -31.98 -43.13
N SER A 517 -11.47 -30.99 -42.81
CA SER A 517 -12.58 -30.43 -43.63
C SER A 517 -13.84 -31.26 -43.96
N SER A 518 -14.98 -30.89 -43.34
CA SER A 518 -16.24 -30.56 -44.08
C SER A 518 -17.33 -29.89 -43.21
N THR A 519 -17.54 -28.60 -43.42
CA THR A 519 -18.82 -27.84 -43.51
C THR A 519 -20.13 -28.37 -42.88
N VAL A 520 -20.66 -27.62 -41.89
CA VAL A 520 -22.09 -27.32 -41.55
C VAL A 520 -22.95 -28.35 -40.79
N SER A 521 -23.75 -27.79 -39.85
CA SER A 521 -24.95 -28.33 -39.16
C SER A 521 -24.76 -29.11 -37.85
N SER A 522 -24.50 -28.39 -36.74
CA SER A 522 -25.09 -28.70 -35.42
C SER A 522 -24.95 -27.56 -34.38
N ASP A 523 -25.05 -26.29 -34.78
CA ASP A 523 -25.03 -25.16 -33.83
C ASP A 523 -26.38 -25.06 -33.09
N LEU A 524 -26.37 -25.14 -31.74
CA LEU A 524 -27.41 -24.67 -30.79
C LEU A 524 -27.23 -25.14 -29.32
N LYS A 525 -26.13 -25.83 -28.96
CA LYS A 525 -25.87 -26.32 -27.59
C LYS A 525 -24.40 -26.26 -27.18
N LYS A 526 -23.77 -25.08 -27.27
CA LYS A 526 -22.38 -24.91 -26.82
C LYS A 526 -22.02 -23.54 -26.20
N ASP A 527 -22.97 -22.61 -26.14
CA ASP A 527 -22.74 -21.22 -25.73
C ASP A 527 -22.86 -20.97 -24.21
N GLU A 528 -22.85 -22.03 -23.37
CA GLU A 528 -22.92 -21.92 -21.91
C GLU A 528 -21.64 -22.37 -21.19
N ASP A 529 -20.74 -23.13 -21.86
CA ASP A 529 -19.48 -23.63 -21.26
C ASP A 529 -18.24 -22.80 -21.63
N GLU A 530 -18.26 -22.02 -22.72
CA GLU A 530 -17.09 -21.25 -23.19
C GLU A 530 -16.96 -19.87 -22.53
N ASP A 531 -18.03 -19.38 -21.88
CA ASP A 531 -18.07 -18.10 -21.13
C ASP A 531 -17.40 -18.18 -19.73
N GLU A 532 -17.07 -19.39 -19.23
CA GLU A 532 -16.43 -19.57 -17.91
C GLU A 532 -14.89 -19.70 -17.95
N GLU A 533 -14.27 -20.15 -19.06
CA GLU A 533 -12.80 -20.27 -19.15
C GLU A 533 -12.08 -18.95 -19.55
N GLU A 534 -12.70 -18.04 -20.31
CA GLU A 534 -12.07 -16.73 -20.65
C GLU A 534 -11.92 -15.75 -19.46
N ALA A 535 -12.41 -16.12 -18.27
CA ALA A 535 -12.47 -15.23 -17.10
C ALA A 535 -11.27 -15.31 -16.14
N GLU A 536 -10.41 -16.34 -16.21
CA GLU A 536 -9.27 -16.49 -15.28
C GLU A 536 -7.90 -16.07 -15.87
N ASP A 537 -7.77 -15.98 -17.20
CA ASP A 537 -6.55 -15.52 -17.89
C ASP A 537 -6.60 -14.02 -18.31
N GLU A 538 -6.84 -13.11 -17.34
CA GLU A 538 -6.40 -11.71 -17.52
C GLU A 538 -4.86 -11.63 -17.46
N GLU A 539 -4.19 -11.96 -18.57
CA GLU A 539 -2.88 -11.36 -18.88
C GLU A 539 -3.04 -9.82 -18.77
N GLU A 540 -2.17 -9.13 -18.01
CA GLU A 540 -2.21 -7.67 -17.89
C GLU A 540 -2.06 -7.03 -19.28
N ARG A 541 -3.19 -6.72 -19.94
CA ARG A 541 -3.23 -6.19 -21.31
C ARG A 541 -2.64 -4.77 -21.36
N ILE A 542 -1.32 -4.72 -21.50
CA ILE A 542 -0.54 -3.47 -21.46
C ILE A 542 -1.07 -2.52 -22.55
N ASN A 543 -1.46 -1.30 -22.15
CA ASN A 543 -1.88 -0.27 -23.08
C ASN A 543 -0.75 -0.01 -24.10
N PRO A 544 -1.00 -0.05 -25.43
CA PRO A 544 0.06 0.02 -26.44
C PRO A 544 0.83 1.36 -26.42
N THR A 545 0.23 2.42 -25.86
CA THR A 545 0.87 3.72 -25.69
C THR A 545 1.78 3.80 -24.45
N GLU A 546 1.79 2.78 -23.58
CA GLU A 546 2.51 2.83 -22.31
C GLU A 546 4.04 2.79 -22.49
N VAL A 547 4.71 3.77 -21.89
CA VAL A 547 6.16 3.92 -21.84
C VAL A 547 6.59 3.83 -20.39
N LYS A 548 7.61 3.00 -20.12
CA LYS A 548 8.24 2.84 -18.81
C LYS A 548 9.67 3.34 -18.88
N MET A 549 10.08 4.18 -17.95
CA MET A 549 11.47 4.63 -17.78
C MET A 549 11.90 4.41 -16.33
N SER A 550 13.01 3.69 -16.15
CA SER A 550 13.67 3.49 -14.85
C SER A 550 15.04 4.14 -14.88
N GLN A 551 15.38 4.94 -13.87
CA GLN A 551 16.65 5.65 -13.74
C GLN A 551 17.16 5.57 -12.31
N ILE A 552 18.45 5.25 -12.12
CA ILE A 552 19.08 5.37 -10.80
C ILE A 552 19.50 6.83 -10.53
N VAL A 553 19.22 7.33 -9.33
CA VAL A 553 19.58 8.69 -8.93
C VAL A 553 21.08 8.73 -8.58
N MET A 554 21.88 9.07 -9.59
CA MET A 554 23.31 9.34 -9.47
C MET A 554 23.56 10.71 -8.78
N PRO A 555 24.75 10.96 -8.19
CA PRO A 555 25.09 12.25 -7.61
C PRO A 555 24.92 13.44 -8.58
N CYS A 556 25.22 13.25 -9.87
CA CYS A 556 25.02 14.26 -10.92
C CYS A 556 23.54 14.57 -11.24
N HIS A 557 22.59 13.80 -10.72
CA HIS A 557 21.15 14.08 -10.80
C HIS A 557 20.64 14.81 -9.54
N SER A 558 21.47 14.99 -8.52
CA SER A 558 21.06 15.42 -7.19
C SER A 558 21.37 16.89 -6.86
N ASN A 559 20.63 17.43 -5.90
CA ASN A 559 20.93 18.68 -5.22
C ASN A 559 22.02 18.46 -4.15
N HIS A 560 22.44 19.55 -3.51
CA HIS A 560 23.42 19.55 -2.40
C HIS A 560 22.98 18.77 -1.13
N ARG A 561 21.71 18.31 -1.03
CA ARG A 561 21.23 17.41 0.05
C ARG A 561 21.35 15.92 -0.32
N GLN A 562 21.87 15.61 -1.51
CA GLN A 562 21.82 14.26 -2.12
C GLN A 562 20.39 13.78 -2.42
N GLU A 563 19.47 14.71 -2.69
CA GLU A 563 18.12 14.42 -3.20
C GLU A 563 18.02 14.74 -4.70
N LEU A 564 17.23 13.98 -5.47
CA LEU A 564 16.99 14.21 -6.89
C LEU A 564 16.53 15.64 -7.16
N SER A 565 17.19 16.35 -8.07
CA SER A 565 16.72 17.66 -8.53
C SER A 565 15.37 17.51 -9.22
N VAL A 566 14.35 18.24 -8.75
CA VAL A 566 13.00 18.20 -9.32
C VAL A 566 13.01 18.67 -10.79
N GLY A 567 13.92 19.56 -11.17
CA GLY A 567 14.11 19.93 -12.57
C GLY A 567 14.55 18.75 -13.45
N GLN A 568 15.46 17.90 -12.95
CA GLN A 568 15.87 16.67 -13.63
C GLN A 568 14.73 15.64 -13.69
N LEU A 569 13.91 15.54 -12.63
CA LEU A 569 12.70 14.70 -12.63
C LEU A 569 11.69 15.15 -13.69
N LEU A 570 11.39 16.45 -13.80
CA LEU A 570 10.50 17.00 -14.82
C LEU A 570 11.00 16.72 -16.23
N LYS A 571 12.32 16.82 -16.47
CA LYS A 571 12.94 16.45 -17.74
C LYS A 571 12.69 14.98 -18.11
N TRP A 572 12.82 14.05 -17.16
CA TRP A 572 12.51 12.63 -17.41
C TRP A 572 11.00 12.37 -17.57
N MET A 573 10.14 13.03 -16.79
CA MET A 573 8.68 12.93 -16.91
C MET A 573 8.21 13.36 -18.31
N ASP A 574 8.64 14.54 -18.76
CA ASP A 574 8.33 15.09 -20.09
C ASP A 574 8.87 14.21 -21.22
N SER A 575 10.12 13.72 -21.10
CA SER A 575 10.71 12.81 -22.10
C SER A 575 9.93 11.49 -22.22
N THR A 576 9.50 10.91 -21.09
CA THR A 576 8.72 9.66 -21.05
C THR A 576 7.31 9.86 -21.62
N ALA A 577 6.69 11.00 -21.31
CA ALA A 577 5.35 11.35 -21.77
C ALA A 577 5.32 11.74 -23.26
N CYS A 578 6.34 12.46 -23.74
CA CYS A 578 6.50 12.79 -25.15
C CYS A 578 6.65 11.51 -25.98
N LEU A 579 7.49 10.56 -25.56
CA LEU A 579 7.62 9.26 -26.24
C LEU A 579 6.32 8.44 -26.27
N SER A 580 5.45 8.59 -25.25
CA SER A 580 4.11 7.99 -25.24
C SER A 580 3.18 8.67 -26.26
N ALA A 581 3.22 10.00 -26.33
CA ALA A 581 2.46 10.79 -27.30
C ALA A 581 2.91 10.53 -28.75
N GLU A 582 4.22 10.52 -29.02
CA GLU A 582 4.79 10.23 -30.35
C GLU A 582 4.46 8.81 -30.81
N ARG A 583 4.50 7.82 -29.91
CA ARG A 583 4.10 6.43 -30.23
C ARG A 583 2.62 6.34 -30.63
N HIS A 584 1.75 7.15 -30.04
CA HIS A 584 0.34 7.19 -30.39
C HIS A 584 0.07 7.99 -31.69
N ALA A 585 0.74 9.14 -31.87
CA ALA A 585 0.58 10.00 -33.04
C ALA A 585 1.19 9.41 -34.33
N GLY A 586 2.29 8.67 -34.20
CA GLY A 586 3.14 8.29 -35.34
C GLY A 586 3.95 9.46 -35.91
N CYS A 587 3.94 10.62 -35.26
CA CYS A 587 4.70 11.81 -35.65
C CYS A 587 5.18 12.61 -34.41
N PRO A 588 6.13 13.53 -34.57
CA PRO A 588 6.72 14.23 -33.43
C PRO A 588 5.75 15.17 -32.71
N CYS A 589 5.91 15.24 -31.40
CA CYS A 589 5.01 15.94 -30.49
C CYS A 589 5.76 16.96 -29.63
N VAL A 590 5.06 17.99 -29.17
CA VAL A 590 5.57 18.97 -28.20
C VAL A 590 4.58 19.21 -27.06
N THR A 591 5.13 19.51 -25.88
CA THR A 591 4.40 19.78 -24.65
C THR A 591 3.67 21.12 -24.78
N ALA A 592 2.33 21.11 -24.69
CA ALA A 592 1.49 22.31 -24.79
C ALA A 592 1.02 22.82 -23.42
N SER A 593 0.75 21.92 -22.48
CA SER A 593 0.43 22.28 -21.09
C SER A 593 0.84 21.19 -20.11
N MET A 594 0.98 21.58 -18.84
CA MET A 594 1.21 20.67 -17.72
C MET A 594 0.23 21.02 -16.60
N ASP A 595 -0.46 20.02 -16.04
CA ASP A 595 -1.42 20.19 -14.94
C ASP A 595 -0.73 20.36 -13.58
N ASP A 596 -1.49 20.69 -12.54
CA ASP A 596 -0.98 20.91 -11.17
C ASP A 596 -0.19 19.70 -10.63
N ILE A 597 1.15 19.80 -10.59
CA ILE A 597 2.02 18.73 -10.10
C ILE A 597 2.20 18.88 -8.59
N HIS A 598 2.06 17.79 -7.84
CA HIS A 598 2.28 17.74 -6.39
C HIS A 598 3.31 16.66 -6.05
N PHE A 599 4.34 17.01 -5.28
CA PHE A 599 5.44 16.11 -4.88
C PHE A 599 5.27 15.69 -3.42
N GLU A 600 4.83 14.44 -3.22
CA GLU A 600 4.54 13.88 -1.89
C GLU A 600 5.82 13.64 -1.07
N ARG A 601 6.89 13.18 -1.74
CA ARG A 601 8.16 12.75 -1.15
C ARG A 601 9.33 13.11 -2.05
N THR A 602 10.51 13.35 -1.49
CA THR A 602 11.77 13.43 -2.23
C THR A 602 12.30 12.03 -2.57
N ILE A 603 13.31 11.97 -3.42
CA ILE A 603 14.05 10.74 -3.80
C ILE A 603 15.53 11.00 -3.50
N SER A 604 16.23 10.05 -2.90
CA SER A 604 17.66 10.19 -2.54
C SER A 604 18.60 9.55 -3.57
N VAL A 605 19.87 9.97 -3.57
CA VAL A 605 20.94 9.31 -4.35
C VAL A 605 21.01 7.82 -3.99
N GLY A 606 21.16 6.98 -5.01
CA GLY A 606 21.18 5.52 -4.89
C GLY A 606 19.82 4.83 -5.05
N GLN A 607 18.71 5.56 -4.90
CA GLN A 607 17.37 5.04 -5.17
C GLN A 607 17.05 5.05 -6.68
N VAL A 608 16.06 4.24 -7.09
CA VAL A 608 15.60 4.15 -8.48
C VAL A 608 14.28 4.91 -8.62
N VAL A 609 14.20 5.82 -9.59
CA VAL A 609 12.93 6.43 -10.01
C VAL A 609 12.35 5.64 -11.19
N ASN A 610 11.09 5.26 -11.03
CA ASN A 610 10.29 4.49 -11.99
C ASN A 610 9.13 5.36 -12.47
N ILE A 611 9.19 5.81 -13.73
CA ILE A 611 8.18 6.63 -14.39
C ILE A 611 7.40 5.75 -15.36
N LYS A 612 6.06 5.78 -15.28
CA LYS A 612 5.15 5.20 -16.27
C LYS A 612 4.32 6.31 -16.90
N ALA A 613 4.29 6.39 -18.22
CA ALA A 613 3.45 7.33 -18.95
C ALA A 613 2.58 6.60 -20.00
N LYS A 614 1.31 6.97 -20.12
CA LYS A 614 0.40 6.47 -21.16
C LYS A 614 -0.55 7.56 -21.64
N VAL A 615 -1.04 7.46 -22.88
CA VAL A 615 -2.03 8.41 -23.40
C VAL A 615 -3.42 8.02 -22.89
N ASN A 616 -4.04 8.90 -22.09
CA ASN A 616 -5.38 8.69 -21.52
C ASN A 616 -6.47 8.93 -22.55
N ARG A 617 -6.29 9.96 -23.39
CA ARG A 617 -7.25 10.37 -24.41
C ARG A 617 -6.60 11.21 -25.50
N ALA A 618 -6.78 10.80 -26.74
CA ALA A 618 -6.60 11.66 -27.90
C ALA A 618 -7.86 12.51 -28.17
N PHE A 619 -7.64 13.73 -28.63
CA PHE A 619 -8.67 14.63 -29.15
C PHE A 619 -8.45 14.78 -30.67
N ASN A 620 -8.53 16.00 -31.23
CA ASN A 620 -8.32 16.24 -32.65
C ASN A 620 -6.82 16.39 -32.99
N THR A 621 -6.18 17.45 -32.49
CA THR A 621 -4.74 17.74 -32.70
C THR A 621 -3.92 17.71 -31.40
N SER A 622 -4.52 17.27 -30.30
CA SER A 622 -3.92 17.22 -28.97
C SER A 622 -4.32 15.93 -28.24
N MET A 623 -3.52 15.52 -27.27
CA MET A 623 -3.80 14.37 -26.41
C MET A 623 -3.37 14.62 -24.97
N GLU A 624 -4.05 13.98 -24.03
CA GLU A 624 -3.63 13.96 -22.63
C GLU A 624 -2.82 12.68 -22.33
N VAL A 625 -1.65 12.86 -21.71
CA VAL A 625 -0.78 11.79 -21.22
C VAL A 625 -0.80 11.81 -19.69
N GLY A 626 -1.16 10.68 -19.08
CA GLY A 626 -1.03 10.48 -17.63
C GLY A 626 0.37 9.98 -17.28
N ILE A 627 0.98 10.54 -16.22
CA ILE A 627 2.37 10.30 -15.83
C ILE A 627 2.41 9.93 -14.34
N GLN A 628 2.62 8.64 -14.04
CA GLN A 628 2.81 8.15 -12.68
C GLN A 628 4.30 8.03 -12.36
N VAL A 629 4.75 8.67 -11.27
CA VAL A 629 6.12 8.55 -10.77
C VAL A 629 6.12 7.77 -9.45
N SER A 630 7.02 6.79 -9.38
CA SER A 630 7.30 5.98 -8.20
C SER A 630 8.79 5.96 -7.91
N CYS A 631 9.15 5.74 -6.64
CA CYS A 631 10.51 5.48 -6.18
C CYS A 631 10.60 4.03 -5.67
N GLU A 632 11.79 3.44 -5.78
CA GLU A 632 12.15 2.10 -5.36
C GLU A 632 13.53 2.14 -4.66
N ASP A 633 13.60 1.61 -3.45
CA ASP A 633 14.83 1.47 -2.66
C ASP A 633 15.32 0.02 -2.67
N LEU A 634 16.35 -0.22 -3.49
CA LEU A 634 16.91 -1.54 -3.78
C LEU A 634 17.54 -2.26 -2.56
N PHE A 635 17.80 -1.54 -1.45
CA PHE A 635 18.41 -2.12 -0.25
C PHE A 635 17.39 -2.52 0.81
N PHE A 636 16.18 -1.96 0.75
CA PHE A 636 15.14 -2.16 1.76
C PHE A 636 13.82 -2.72 1.20
N ASP A 637 13.75 -2.98 -0.11
CA ASP A 637 12.56 -3.43 -0.84
C ASP A 637 11.33 -2.53 -0.56
N ARG A 638 11.56 -1.22 -0.62
CA ARG A 638 10.53 -0.20 -0.36
C ARG A 638 10.20 0.54 -1.65
N HIS A 639 8.96 0.44 -2.07
CA HIS A 639 8.41 1.24 -3.17
C HIS A 639 7.41 2.27 -2.64
N TRP A 640 7.33 3.45 -3.27
CA TRP A 640 6.30 4.44 -2.99
C TRP A 640 5.97 5.31 -4.21
N ARG A 641 4.78 5.91 -4.22
CA ARG A 641 4.43 6.97 -5.18
C ARG A 641 5.12 8.27 -4.78
N VAL A 642 5.55 9.04 -5.79
CA VAL A 642 6.24 10.32 -5.62
C VAL A 642 5.34 11.47 -6.09
N CYS A 643 4.75 11.31 -7.28
CA CYS A 643 3.71 12.19 -7.81
C CYS A 643 2.87 11.46 -8.88
N HIS A 644 1.74 12.07 -9.23
CA HIS A 644 0.96 11.77 -10.43
C HIS A 644 0.68 13.10 -11.12
N ALA A 645 0.94 13.19 -12.42
CA ALA A 645 0.73 14.39 -13.22
C ALA A 645 0.05 14.07 -14.55
N TYR A 646 -0.49 15.10 -15.20
CA TYR A 646 -1.06 15.00 -16.55
C TYR A 646 -0.43 16.08 -17.43
N ALA A 647 -0.07 15.71 -18.66
CA ALA A 647 0.49 16.59 -19.66
C ALA A 647 -0.42 16.63 -20.90
N THR A 648 -0.57 17.80 -21.53
CA THR A 648 -1.19 17.90 -22.85
C THR A 648 -0.09 18.03 -23.90
N PHE A 649 -0.03 17.08 -24.83
CA PHE A 649 0.85 17.13 -26.00
C PHE A 649 0.06 17.51 -27.26
N VAL A 650 0.73 18.19 -28.20
CA VAL A 650 0.19 18.52 -29.53
C VAL A 650 1.12 17.99 -30.62
N THR A 651 0.53 17.54 -31.72
CA THR A 651 1.27 17.18 -32.94
C THR A 651 1.68 18.45 -33.69
N HIS A 652 2.88 18.44 -34.26
CA HIS A 652 3.22 19.45 -35.26
C HIS A 652 2.35 19.31 -36.52
N ARG A 653 2.20 20.40 -37.27
CA ARG A 653 1.64 20.36 -38.63
C ARG A 653 2.57 19.58 -39.56
N THR A 654 2.01 18.99 -40.60
CA THR A 654 2.82 18.34 -41.66
C THR A 654 3.67 19.37 -42.39
N ASN A 655 4.67 18.92 -43.17
CA ASN A 655 5.47 19.80 -44.03
C ASN A 655 4.64 20.56 -45.10
N LYS A 656 3.35 20.22 -45.27
CA LYS A 656 2.38 20.93 -46.12
C LYS A 656 1.53 21.95 -45.34
N GLY A 657 1.75 22.13 -44.04
CA GLY A 657 0.98 23.02 -43.17
C GLY A 657 -0.35 22.45 -42.65
N GLU A 658 -0.67 21.20 -42.98
CA GLU A 658 -1.91 20.51 -42.61
C GLU A 658 -1.88 20.11 -41.12
N LYS A 659 -3.06 20.06 -40.48
CA LYS A 659 -3.21 19.58 -39.09
C LYS A 659 -3.26 18.05 -39.10
N VAL A 660 -2.37 17.39 -38.34
CA VAL A 660 -2.46 15.94 -38.10
C VAL A 660 -3.68 15.67 -37.22
N ILE A 661 -4.62 14.86 -37.70
CA ILE A 661 -5.78 14.38 -36.95
C ILE A 661 -5.39 13.08 -36.24
N LEU A 662 -5.54 13.05 -34.92
CA LEU A 662 -5.21 11.90 -34.09
C LEU A 662 -6.31 10.83 -34.14
N LYS A 663 -5.91 9.56 -33.99
CA LYS A 663 -6.85 8.43 -33.88
C LYS A 663 -7.43 8.39 -32.46
N PRO A 664 -8.77 8.35 -32.27
CA PRO A 664 -9.34 8.19 -30.94
C PRO A 664 -8.81 6.93 -30.23
N ILE A 665 -8.54 7.05 -28.93
CA ILE A 665 -8.17 5.91 -28.09
C ILE A 665 -9.45 5.23 -27.62
N VAL A 666 -9.52 3.91 -27.81
CA VAL A 666 -10.60 3.07 -27.28
C VAL A 666 -10.17 2.55 -25.89
N PRO A 667 -10.76 3.04 -24.79
CA PRO A 667 -10.44 2.54 -23.46
C PRO A 667 -11.03 1.14 -23.27
N CYS A 668 -10.18 0.14 -23.02
CA CYS A 668 -10.62 -1.24 -22.88
C CYS A 668 -11.07 -1.52 -21.43
N THR A 669 -10.20 -1.22 -20.47
CA THR A 669 -10.46 -1.50 -19.04
C THR A 669 -11.40 -0.47 -18.41
N GLN A 670 -12.12 -0.85 -17.35
CA GLN A 670 -12.96 0.09 -16.57
C GLN A 670 -12.16 1.31 -16.07
N LYS A 671 -10.90 1.09 -15.65
CA LYS A 671 -9.98 2.16 -15.22
C LYS A 671 -9.71 3.15 -16.36
N GLU A 672 -9.44 2.66 -17.57
CA GLU A 672 -9.23 3.51 -18.75
C GLU A 672 -10.49 4.27 -19.16
N GLN A 673 -11.68 3.67 -19.03
CA GLN A 673 -12.96 4.33 -19.35
C GLN A 673 -13.19 5.52 -18.42
N VAL A 674 -12.84 5.39 -17.13
CA VAL A 674 -12.84 6.50 -16.17
C VAL A 674 -11.75 7.53 -16.49
N GLU A 675 -10.52 7.11 -16.77
CA GLU A 675 -9.40 8.02 -17.11
C GLU A 675 -9.69 8.85 -18.38
N TYR A 676 -10.24 8.22 -19.43
CA TYR A 676 -10.67 8.82 -20.70
C TYR A 676 -11.82 9.81 -20.51
N SER A 677 -12.76 9.52 -19.61
CA SER A 677 -13.87 10.43 -19.27
C SER A 677 -13.36 11.65 -18.49
N LEU A 678 -12.54 11.43 -17.46
CA LEU A 678 -11.93 12.50 -16.67
C LEU A 678 -10.99 13.40 -17.48
N ALA A 679 -10.37 12.88 -18.55
CA ALA A 679 -9.50 13.67 -19.44
C ALA A 679 -10.26 14.81 -20.16
N ALA A 680 -11.56 14.64 -20.43
CA ALA A 680 -12.38 15.71 -20.99
C ALA A 680 -12.62 16.82 -19.95
N GLU A 681 -12.93 16.46 -18.70
CA GLU A 681 -13.13 17.43 -17.62
C GLU A 681 -11.84 18.14 -17.22
N ARG A 682 -10.70 17.43 -17.15
CA ARG A 682 -9.38 18.08 -16.98
C ARG A 682 -9.10 19.07 -18.11
N ARG A 683 -9.37 18.69 -19.37
CA ARG A 683 -9.25 19.62 -20.50
C ARG A 683 -10.18 20.83 -20.37
N ARG A 684 -11.42 20.66 -19.89
CA ARG A 684 -12.34 21.78 -19.63
C ARG A 684 -11.78 22.73 -18.57
N VAL A 685 -11.19 22.21 -17.50
CA VAL A 685 -10.50 23.01 -16.47
C VAL A 685 -9.29 23.76 -17.03
N ARG A 686 -8.49 23.14 -17.94
CA ARG A 686 -7.38 23.84 -18.63
C ARG A 686 -7.86 25.08 -19.39
N MET A 687 -8.95 24.96 -20.14
CA MET A 687 -9.47 26.05 -20.98
C MET A 687 -10.00 27.25 -20.17
N VAL A 688 -10.60 27.00 -19.01
CA VAL A 688 -11.30 28.03 -18.20
C VAL A 688 -10.41 28.57 -17.05
N HIS A 689 -9.18 28.09 -16.89
CA HIS A 689 -8.31 28.45 -15.77
C HIS A 689 -7.95 29.95 -15.73
N ASP A 690 -7.53 30.50 -16.87
CA ASP A 690 -7.14 31.91 -16.99
C ASP A 690 -8.32 32.84 -16.67
N ASP A 691 -9.55 32.43 -16.98
CA ASP A 691 -10.77 33.19 -16.71
C ASP A 691 -11.18 33.10 -15.23
N ILE A 692 -11.08 31.92 -14.60
CA ILE A 692 -11.26 31.77 -13.14
C ILE A 692 -10.30 32.68 -12.35
N ILE A 693 -9.06 32.85 -12.82
CA ILE A 693 -8.12 33.80 -12.18
C ILE A 693 -8.60 35.24 -12.33
N LYS A 694 -9.07 35.66 -13.53
CA LYS A 694 -9.60 37.01 -13.75
C LYS A 694 -10.84 37.29 -12.89
N ASP A 695 -11.76 36.33 -12.81
CA ASP A 695 -13.00 36.45 -12.03
C ASP A 695 -12.75 36.55 -10.52
N LEU A 696 -11.79 35.78 -9.99
CA LEU A 696 -11.37 35.88 -8.59
C LEU A 696 -10.66 37.22 -8.26
N LEU A 697 -10.11 37.91 -9.26
CA LEU A 697 -9.51 39.23 -9.11
C LEU A 697 -10.51 40.38 -9.32
N SER A 698 -11.59 40.17 -10.08
CA SER A 698 -12.59 41.21 -10.38
C SER A 698 -13.69 41.35 -9.33
N GLN A 699 -13.96 40.29 -8.55
CA GLN A 699 -15.06 40.24 -7.57
C GLN A 699 -14.67 40.70 -6.15
N GLY A 700 -13.44 41.17 -5.93
CA GLY A 700 -12.93 41.48 -4.59
C GLY A 700 -13.03 42.95 -4.18
N PRO A 701 -13.80 43.32 -3.13
CA PRO A 701 -13.62 44.61 -2.47
C PRO A 701 -12.24 44.65 -1.80
N ILE A 702 -11.45 45.69 -2.08
CA ILE A 702 -10.07 45.78 -1.59
C ILE A 702 -10.06 46.12 -0.09
N GLN A 703 -10.02 45.10 0.76
CA GLN A 703 -9.72 45.29 2.18
C GLN A 703 -8.23 45.67 2.34
N GLN A 704 -7.95 46.98 2.39
CA GLN A 704 -6.70 47.51 2.93
C GLN A 704 -6.68 47.34 4.46
N GLY A 705 -6.60 46.07 4.90
CA GLY A 705 -6.95 45.64 6.26
C GLY A 705 -5.82 45.07 7.09
N ASP A 706 -4.54 45.35 6.79
CA ASP A 706 -3.43 45.03 7.71
C ASP A 706 -2.20 45.94 7.48
N ASN A 707 -2.38 47.27 7.55
CA ASN A 707 -1.27 48.25 7.54
C ASN A 707 -0.57 48.34 8.93
N LEU A 708 -0.46 47.22 9.64
CA LEU A 708 0.27 47.10 10.90
C LEU A 708 1.76 46.89 10.62
N ALA A 709 2.58 47.85 11.05
CA ALA A 709 4.01 47.92 10.76
C ALA A 709 4.84 46.87 11.53
N VAL A 710 4.83 45.62 11.06
CA VAL A 710 5.73 44.56 11.54
C VAL A 710 7.11 44.74 10.88
N GLY A 711 8.11 45.18 11.64
CA GLY A 711 9.42 45.66 11.13
C GLY A 711 10.31 44.66 10.38
N ASN A 712 9.89 43.40 10.22
CA ASN A 712 10.70 42.30 9.65
C ASN A 712 10.23 41.83 8.24
N ALA A 713 9.48 42.65 7.49
CA ALA A 713 9.03 42.30 6.15
C ALA A 713 10.14 42.49 5.09
N VAL A 714 10.39 41.46 4.27
CA VAL A 714 11.46 41.45 3.25
C VAL A 714 10.92 41.93 1.90
N ALA A 715 11.56 42.94 1.29
CA ALA A 715 11.18 43.44 -0.04
C ALA A 715 11.39 42.38 -1.14
N ALA A 716 10.38 42.15 -1.98
CA ALA A 716 10.37 41.08 -2.98
C ALA A 716 11.55 41.15 -3.97
N GLU A 717 11.94 42.34 -4.45
CA GLU A 717 13.08 42.54 -5.35
C GLU A 717 14.41 41.92 -4.87
N ARG A 718 14.63 41.79 -3.54
CA ARG A 718 15.82 41.09 -3.00
C ARG A 718 15.88 39.61 -3.42
N THR A 719 14.75 39.02 -3.77
CA THR A 719 14.61 37.63 -4.23
C THR A 719 14.74 37.48 -5.75
N ARG A 720 14.77 38.58 -6.53
CA ARG A 720 14.78 38.55 -8.00
C ARG A 720 16.04 37.89 -8.56
N VAL A 721 15.86 36.89 -9.43
CA VAL A 721 16.92 36.19 -10.15
C VAL A 721 16.65 36.29 -11.64
N GLU A 722 17.67 36.62 -12.43
CA GLU A 722 17.64 36.47 -13.88
C GLU A 722 18.77 35.51 -14.30
N SER A 723 18.48 34.59 -15.23
CA SER A 723 19.46 33.72 -15.89
C SER A 723 19.20 33.71 -17.40
N VAL A 724 20.22 33.41 -18.20
CA VAL A 724 20.11 33.24 -19.65
C VAL A 724 20.72 31.91 -20.05
N GLU A 725 19.88 31.03 -20.60
CA GLU A 725 20.26 29.69 -21.04
C GLU A 725 20.27 29.61 -22.56
N LEU A 726 21.32 29.06 -23.16
CA LEU A 726 21.39 28.86 -24.62
C LEU A 726 20.77 27.50 -25.00
N VAL A 727 19.82 27.49 -25.92
CA VAL A 727 19.28 26.25 -26.47
C VAL A 727 20.31 25.65 -27.43
N LEU A 728 20.91 24.53 -27.01
CA LEU A 728 21.87 23.74 -27.78
C LEU A 728 21.17 22.49 -28.32
N PRO A 729 21.74 21.77 -29.31
CA PRO A 729 21.17 20.52 -29.83
C PRO A 729 20.68 19.49 -28.78
N PRO A 730 21.39 19.18 -27.67
CA PRO A 730 20.88 18.25 -26.64
C PRO A 730 19.72 18.81 -25.78
N HIS A 731 19.30 20.06 -25.99
CA HIS A 731 18.16 20.69 -25.33
C HIS A 731 16.87 20.59 -26.17
N ALA A 732 16.97 20.10 -27.41
CA ALA A 732 15.90 20.04 -28.39
C ALA A 732 15.65 18.61 -28.92
N ASN A 733 14.47 18.39 -29.49
CA ASN A 733 14.13 17.17 -30.19
C ASN A 733 14.79 17.11 -31.59
N HIS A 734 14.59 16.00 -32.30
CA HIS A 734 15.14 15.79 -33.65
C HIS A 734 14.53 16.73 -34.72
N GLN A 735 13.54 17.56 -34.37
CA GLN A 735 12.99 18.64 -35.19
C GLN A 735 13.48 20.03 -34.75
N VAL A 736 14.56 20.12 -33.96
CA VAL A 736 15.20 21.37 -33.53
C VAL A 736 14.36 22.20 -32.53
N ASN A 737 13.19 21.71 -32.09
CA ASN A 737 12.34 22.37 -31.09
C ASN A 737 12.74 21.95 -29.66
N THR A 738 12.88 22.92 -28.75
CA THR A 738 13.29 22.73 -27.35
C THR A 738 12.33 21.81 -26.59
N PHE A 739 12.84 20.83 -25.84
CA PHE A 739 12.00 19.98 -24.99
C PHE A 739 11.38 20.78 -23.84
N GLY A 740 10.06 20.64 -23.62
CA GLY A 740 9.36 21.32 -22.53
C GLY A 740 9.97 21.02 -21.16
N GLY A 741 10.39 19.77 -20.94
CA GLY A 741 11.08 19.31 -19.74
C GLY A 741 12.44 19.95 -19.50
N GLN A 742 13.15 20.39 -20.54
CA GLN A 742 14.41 21.13 -20.39
C GLN A 742 14.15 22.58 -19.97
N ILE A 743 13.08 23.21 -20.50
CA ILE A 743 12.63 24.54 -20.07
C ILE A 743 12.17 24.48 -18.59
N MET A 744 11.34 23.49 -18.25
CA MET A 744 10.93 23.23 -16.85
C MET A 744 12.13 23.05 -15.92
N ALA A 745 13.16 22.30 -16.34
CA ALA A 745 14.35 22.05 -15.52
C ALA A 745 15.10 23.36 -15.18
N TRP A 746 15.33 24.23 -16.16
CA TRP A 746 15.96 25.52 -15.93
C TRP A 746 15.08 26.45 -15.08
N MET A 747 13.76 26.50 -15.34
CA MET A 747 12.83 27.30 -14.55
C MET A 747 12.84 26.93 -13.06
N VAL A 748 12.88 25.63 -12.73
CA VAL A 748 13.00 25.14 -11.34
C VAL A 748 14.31 25.60 -10.70
N ASN A 749 15.43 25.54 -11.43
CA ASN A 749 16.73 25.98 -10.91
C ASN A 749 16.72 27.48 -10.55
N VAL A 750 16.22 28.33 -11.45
CA VAL A 750 16.15 29.79 -11.21
C VAL A 750 15.15 30.12 -10.10
N ALA A 751 14.03 29.40 -10.01
CA ALA A 751 13.05 29.53 -8.93
C ALA A 751 13.62 29.14 -7.56
N MET A 752 14.38 28.05 -7.50
CA MET A 752 15.02 27.57 -6.27
C MET A 752 16.01 28.60 -5.72
N ILE A 753 16.76 29.30 -6.58
CA ILE A 753 17.65 30.39 -6.17
C ILE A 753 16.83 31.58 -5.61
N ALA A 754 15.72 31.96 -6.24
CA ALA A 754 14.85 33.03 -5.77
C ALA A 754 14.25 32.72 -4.38
N ALA A 755 13.76 31.48 -4.19
CA ALA A 755 13.28 31.00 -2.90
C ALA A 755 14.39 30.98 -1.82
N SER A 756 15.58 30.50 -2.18
CA SER A 756 16.74 30.43 -1.27
C SER A 756 17.16 31.81 -0.76
N ARG A 757 17.04 32.86 -1.60
CA ARG A 757 17.32 34.26 -1.20
C ARG A 757 16.36 34.81 -0.16
N LEU A 758 15.12 34.30 -0.07
CA LEU A 758 14.17 34.70 0.96
C LEU A 758 14.45 34.00 2.30
N CYS A 759 14.63 32.69 2.28
CA CYS A 759 14.72 31.89 3.50
C CYS A 759 16.15 31.68 4.04
N GLN A 760 17.19 32.07 3.28
CA GLN A 760 18.61 31.82 3.61
C GLN A 760 18.93 30.35 3.92
N ALA A 761 18.15 29.45 3.31
CA ALA A 761 18.13 28.02 3.56
C ALA A 761 17.86 27.28 2.24
N HIS A 762 17.60 25.98 2.31
CA HIS A 762 17.44 25.12 1.14
C HIS A 762 15.97 24.70 0.95
N PRO A 763 15.20 25.40 0.10
CA PRO A 763 13.77 25.17 -0.09
C PRO A 763 13.49 23.92 -0.92
N THR A 764 12.48 23.17 -0.51
CA THR A 764 11.97 21.97 -1.19
C THR A 764 10.75 22.33 -2.04
N LEU A 765 10.76 21.99 -3.33
CA LEU A 765 9.63 22.24 -4.23
C LEU A 765 8.50 21.23 -3.94
N ARG A 766 7.30 21.75 -3.64
CA ARG A 766 6.13 20.93 -3.26
C ARG A 766 5.07 20.84 -4.34
N ALA A 767 4.80 21.96 -5.00
CA ALA A 767 3.80 22.01 -6.06
C ALA A 767 4.23 22.95 -7.18
N ILE A 768 3.79 22.63 -8.40
CA ILE A 768 3.88 23.49 -9.57
C ILE A 768 2.46 23.67 -10.09
N ASP A 769 1.98 24.90 -10.13
CA ASP A 769 0.64 25.26 -10.58
C ASP A 769 0.53 25.06 -12.11
N MET A 770 -0.66 24.66 -12.58
CA MET A 770 -0.93 24.38 -14.00
C MET A 770 -0.55 25.54 -14.93
N PHE A 771 0.16 25.22 -16.03
CA PHE A 771 0.62 26.23 -16.99
C PHE A 771 0.58 25.75 -18.46
N THR A 772 0.67 26.72 -19.38
CA THR A 772 0.67 26.51 -20.83
C THR A 772 1.94 27.05 -21.49
N PHE A 773 2.47 26.32 -22.49
CA PHE A 773 3.48 26.84 -23.40
C PHE A 773 2.79 27.67 -24.49
N ARG A 774 3.18 28.94 -24.62
CA ARG A 774 2.54 29.95 -25.48
C ARG A 774 3.10 29.98 -26.91
N GLY A 775 4.32 29.48 -27.09
CA GLY A 775 4.98 29.37 -28.39
C GLY A 775 6.17 28.42 -28.35
N PRO A 776 6.66 27.96 -29.51
CA PRO A 776 7.84 27.11 -29.59
C PRO A 776 9.13 27.89 -29.28
N SER A 777 10.13 27.15 -28.83
CA SER A 777 11.53 27.59 -28.77
C SER A 777 12.39 26.61 -29.57
N GLN A 778 13.51 27.08 -30.12
CA GLN A 778 14.37 26.32 -31.04
C GLN A 778 15.85 26.42 -30.68
N VAL A 779 16.68 25.49 -31.17
CA VAL A 779 18.14 25.56 -31.04
C VAL A 779 18.65 26.89 -31.61
N GLY A 780 19.51 27.57 -30.84
CA GLY A 780 19.97 28.94 -31.12
C GLY A 780 19.20 30.03 -30.36
N ASP A 781 18.00 29.74 -29.83
CA ASP A 781 17.32 30.67 -28.92
C ASP A 781 18.13 30.87 -27.63
N ARG A 782 18.13 32.11 -27.14
CA ARG A 782 18.51 32.45 -25.76
C ARG A 782 17.25 32.55 -24.92
N LEU A 783 17.13 31.71 -23.90
CA LEU A 783 16.02 31.71 -22.95
C LEU A 783 16.39 32.55 -21.73
N LEU A 784 15.82 33.76 -21.67
CA LEU A 784 15.86 34.63 -20.50
C LEU A 784 14.82 34.14 -19.49
N LEU A 785 15.28 33.79 -18.29
CA LEU A 785 14.49 33.25 -17.20
C LEU A 785 14.50 34.24 -16.03
N ARG A 786 13.35 34.84 -15.74
CA ARG A 786 13.16 35.80 -14.64
C ARG A 786 12.32 35.15 -13.54
N ALA A 787 12.86 35.04 -12.33
CA ALA A 787 12.14 34.51 -11.17
C ALA A 787 12.14 35.49 -9.99
N ILE A 788 11.06 35.49 -9.21
CA ILE A 788 10.92 36.30 -7.98
C ILE A 788 9.87 35.66 -7.05
N VAL A 789 10.00 35.84 -5.74
CA VAL A 789 8.93 35.44 -4.80
C VAL A 789 7.75 36.40 -4.95
N ASN A 790 6.58 35.86 -5.31
CA ASN A 790 5.34 36.63 -5.41
C ASN A 790 4.71 36.87 -4.03
N ASN A 791 4.72 35.86 -3.16
CA ASN A 791 4.14 35.93 -1.82
C ASN A 791 4.75 34.85 -0.90
N ALA A 792 4.75 35.11 0.41
CA ALA A 792 5.19 34.19 1.45
C ALA A 792 4.07 34.02 2.51
N PHE A 793 3.55 32.80 2.60
CA PHE A 793 2.57 32.37 3.59
C PHE A 793 3.28 31.72 4.79
N GLU A 794 2.54 31.49 5.89
CA GLU A 794 2.97 30.88 7.16
C GLU A 794 4.19 29.95 7.03
N ASN A 795 4.06 28.84 6.29
CA ASN A 795 5.14 27.84 6.10
C ASN A 795 5.53 27.57 4.63
N SER A 796 5.09 28.40 3.68
CA SER A 796 5.29 28.15 2.23
C SER A 796 5.34 29.43 1.41
N MET A 797 6.13 29.48 0.35
CA MET A 797 6.26 30.63 -0.55
C MET A 797 5.91 30.27 -1.98
N GLU A 798 5.33 31.22 -2.73
CA GLU A 798 5.12 31.10 -4.17
C GLU A 798 6.19 31.90 -4.93
N VAL A 799 6.93 31.23 -5.80
CA VAL A 799 7.85 31.85 -6.77
C VAL A 799 7.19 31.87 -8.13
N GLY A 800 7.09 33.05 -8.74
CA GLY A 800 6.74 33.19 -10.16
C GLY A 800 8.00 33.15 -11.03
N VAL A 801 7.93 32.41 -12.14
CA VAL A 801 8.98 32.40 -13.17
C VAL A 801 8.38 32.73 -14.53
N ARG A 802 9.04 33.61 -15.29
CA ARG A 802 8.72 33.98 -16.67
C ARG A 802 9.89 33.60 -17.59
N ALA A 803 9.60 32.87 -18.66
CA ALA A 803 10.58 32.41 -19.65
C ALA A 803 10.34 33.10 -21.00
N GLU A 804 11.35 33.79 -21.52
CA GLU A 804 11.30 34.58 -22.76
C GLU A 804 12.43 34.12 -23.70
N ALA A 805 12.09 33.70 -24.92
CA ALA A 805 13.07 33.34 -25.95
C ALA A 805 13.38 34.53 -26.85
N TYR A 806 14.65 34.74 -27.17
CA TYR A 806 15.08 35.74 -28.16
C TYR A 806 16.25 35.21 -28.99
N GLN A 807 16.46 35.84 -30.15
CA GLN A 807 17.57 35.61 -31.08
C GLN A 807 18.26 36.97 -31.32
N GLU A 808 19.39 37.00 -32.03
CA GLU A 808 20.24 38.20 -32.11
C GLU A 808 19.58 39.41 -32.78
N GLU A 809 18.65 39.17 -33.70
CA GLU A 809 17.91 40.21 -34.44
C GLU A 809 16.37 40.09 -34.23
N GLY A 810 15.94 39.38 -33.18
CA GLY A 810 14.53 39.01 -32.95
C GLY A 810 13.87 39.69 -31.75
N SER A 811 12.55 39.93 -31.85
CA SER A 811 11.74 40.35 -30.71
C SER A 811 11.58 39.24 -29.66
N THR A 812 11.41 39.63 -28.40
CA THR A 812 11.29 38.68 -27.27
C THR A 812 9.95 37.95 -27.29
N ARG A 813 10.01 36.61 -27.36
CA ARG A 813 8.84 35.72 -27.39
C ARG A 813 8.57 35.18 -25.98
N HIS A 814 7.44 35.52 -25.37
CA HIS A 814 7.03 34.92 -24.10
C HIS A 814 6.66 33.44 -24.31
N ILE A 815 7.52 32.53 -23.84
CA ILE A 815 7.34 31.08 -24.03
C ILE A 815 6.43 30.49 -22.96
N ASN A 816 6.66 30.82 -21.70
CA ASN A 816 5.87 30.31 -20.58
C ASN A 816 5.97 31.23 -19.35
N SER A 817 4.96 31.20 -18.49
CA SER A 817 5.09 31.53 -17.07
C SER A 817 4.59 30.36 -16.24
N ALA A 818 5.28 30.07 -15.14
CA ALA A 818 4.88 29.04 -14.17
C ALA A 818 5.00 29.59 -12.74
N PHE A 819 4.20 29.01 -11.84
CA PHE A 819 4.18 29.36 -10.42
C PHE A 819 4.53 28.12 -9.60
N MET A 820 5.45 28.27 -8.65
CA MET A 820 6.08 27.16 -7.94
C MET A 820 5.99 27.39 -6.44
N THR A 821 5.41 26.44 -5.72
CA THR A 821 5.26 26.50 -4.26
C THR A 821 6.38 25.74 -3.57
N PHE A 822 7.17 26.45 -2.80
CA PHE A 822 8.28 25.91 -2.01
C PHE A 822 7.95 25.91 -0.51
N GLU A 823 8.41 24.88 0.19
CA GLU A 823 8.47 24.81 1.66
C GLU A 823 9.92 24.73 2.11
N VAL A 824 10.25 25.22 3.31
CA VAL A 824 11.54 24.96 3.95
C VAL A 824 11.31 23.96 5.07
N LEU A 825 12.21 22.99 5.23
CA LEU A 825 12.07 21.89 6.18
C LEU A 825 13.26 21.86 7.14
N ASP A 826 12.98 21.96 8.44
CA ASP A 826 13.98 21.83 9.51
C ASP A 826 14.60 20.43 9.55
N ASN A 827 15.66 20.25 10.34
CA ASN A 827 16.30 18.96 10.59
C ASN A 827 15.34 17.80 10.97
N PRO A 828 14.30 17.96 11.81
CA PRO A 828 13.27 16.94 12.06
C PRO A 828 12.17 16.84 10.97
N GLY A 829 12.35 17.44 9.79
CA GLY A 829 11.40 17.37 8.67
C GLY A 829 10.13 18.20 8.82
N LYS A 830 10.08 19.14 9.77
CA LYS A 830 8.93 20.04 9.98
C LYS A 830 9.02 21.29 9.09
N PRO A 831 7.90 21.82 8.58
CA PRO A 831 7.89 23.10 7.85
C PRO A 831 8.29 24.28 8.74
N CYS A 832 9.23 25.11 8.26
CA CYS A 832 9.68 26.33 8.93
C CYS A 832 8.71 27.49 8.67
N THR A 833 8.52 28.38 9.66
CA THR A 833 7.81 29.66 9.43
C THR A 833 8.65 30.59 8.57
N LEU A 834 8.05 31.21 7.55
CA LEU A 834 8.76 32.07 6.59
C LEU A 834 8.58 33.58 6.87
N PRO A 835 9.57 34.43 6.53
CA PRO A 835 9.44 35.89 6.63
C PRO A 835 8.39 36.43 5.64
N ARG A 836 7.54 37.37 6.09
CA ARG A 836 6.55 38.03 5.23
C ARG A 836 7.24 38.82 4.11
N ILE A 837 6.74 38.68 2.89
CA ILE A 837 7.15 39.49 1.72
C ILE A 837 6.46 40.85 1.75
N ARG A 838 7.20 41.94 1.49
CA ARG A 838 6.65 43.24 1.11
C ARG A 838 6.68 43.37 -0.42
N PRO A 839 5.52 43.47 -1.11
CA PRO A 839 5.48 43.63 -2.56
C PRO A 839 6.00 45.01 -3.00
N GLU A 840 6.48 45.11 -4.25
CA GLU A 840 6.63 46.40 -4.95
C GLU A 840 5.24 47.03 -5.25
N PRO A 841 5.16 48.36 -5.43
CA PRO A 841 4.00 49.01 -6.05
C PRO A 841 3.63 48.40 -7.41
N LEU A 842 2.37 48.60 -7.82
CA LEU A 842 1.84 48.15 -9.12
C LEU A 842 2.00 46.63 -9.34
N GLU A 843 2.94 46.21 -10.19
CA GLU A 843 3.15 44.81 -10.57
C GLU A 843 3.52 43.91 -9.38
N GLY A 844 4.15 44.41 -8.32
CA GLY A 844 4.42 43.62 -7.12
C GLY A 844 3.15 43.29 -6.35
N GLN A 845 2.31 44.30 -6.13
CA GLN A 845 1.02 44.17 -5.44
C GLN A 845 0.05 43.27 -6.22
N ARG A 846 0.04 43.37 -7.55
CA ARG A 846 -0.65 42.44 -8.44
C ARG A 846 -0.16 41.00 -8.27
N ARG A 847 1.15 40.74 -8.38
CA ARG A 847 1.74 39.39 -8.18
C ARG A 847 1.37 38.79 -6.82
N PHE A 848 1.36 39.61 -5.76
CA PHE A 848 0.99 39.22 -4.41
C PHE A 848 -0.49 38.81 -4.29
N GLN A 849 -1.41 39.56 -4.92
CA GLN A 849 -2.84 39.24 -4.98
C GLN A 849 -3.11 37.98 -5.83
N GLU A 850 -2.49 37.87 -7.01
CA GLU A 850 -2.61 36.68 -7.86
C GLU A 850 -2.15 35.41 -7.13
N ALA A 851 -1.09 35.48 -6.29
CA ALA A 851 -0.61 34.35 -5.50
C ALA A 851 -1.62 33.89 -4.44
N ILE A 852 -2.42 34.81 -3.88
CA ILE A 852 -3.53 34.48 -2.97
C ILE A 852 -4.63 33.77 -3.75
N ALA A 853 -5.00 34.28 -4.94
CA ALA A 853 -5.99 33.65 -5.82
C ALA A 853 -5.54 32.24 -6.28
N ARG A 854 -4.28 32.07 -6.70
CA ARG A 854 -3.69 30.75 -7.04
C ARG A 854 -3.69 29.79 -5.86
N LYS A 855 -3.30 30.25 -4.66
CA LYS A 855 -3.40 29.43 -3.44
C LYS A 855 -4.83 28.99 -3.14
N LYS A 856 -5.81 29.88 -3.30
CA LYS A 856 -7.25 29.55 -3.18
C LYS A 856 -7.65 28.46 -4.19
N ILE A 857 -7.39 28.67 -5.49
CA ILE A 857 -7.65 27.69 -6.54
C ILE A 857 -7.01 26.32 -6.22
N ARG A 858 -5.78 26.29 -5.69
CA ARG A 858 -5.12 25.04 -5.28
C ARG A 858 -5.77 24.37 -4.07
N LEU A 859 -6.23 25.12 -3.07
CA LEU A 859 -6.98 24.55 -1.94
C LEU A 859 -8.33 23.99 -2.41
N ASP A 860 -9.06 24.74 -3.24
CA ASP A 860 -10.34 24.33 -3.82
C ASP A 860 -10.17 23.06 -4.69
N ARG A 861 -9.14 23.01 -5.56
CA ARG A 861 -8.79 21.83 -6.37
C ARG A 861 -8.34 20.64 -5.53
N LYS A 862 -7.47 20.84 -4.53
CA LYS A 862 -7.00 19.80 -3.60
C LYS A 862 -8.18 19.18 -2.82
N TYR A 863 -9.14 20.00 -2.43
CA TYR A 863 -10.42 19.54 -1.87
C TYR A 863 -11.17 18.67 -2.88
N ILE A 864 -11.49 19.21 -4.07
CA ILE A 864 -12.21 18.51 -5.16
C ILE A 864 -11.57 17.17 -5.51
N ILE A 865 -10.24 17.07 -5.53
CA ILE A 865 -9.49 15.85 -5.83
C ILE A 865 -9.56 14.85 -4.67
N SER A 866 -9.46 15.31 -3.42
CA SER A 866 -9.57 14.43 -2.24
C SER A 866 -10.94 13.77 -2.09
N CYS A 867 -12.01 14.44 -2.55
CA CYS A 867 -13.35 13.86 -2.60
C CYS A 867 -13.56 12.82 -3.73
N LYS A 868 -12.55 12.54 -4.57
CA LYS A 868 -12.66 11.67 -5.76
C LYS A 868 -11.89 10.35 -5.68
N THR A 869 -11.27 10.04 -4.54
CA THR A 869 -10.52 8.77 -4.37
C THR A 869 -11.28 7.67 -3.65
N ASP A 870 -12.47 7.94 -3.11
CA ASP A 870 -13.34 6.96 -2.45
C ASP A 870 -14.76 6.95 -3.06
N ILE A 871 -15.49 5.86 -2.81
CA ILE A 871 -16.77 5.52 -3.47
C ILE A 871 -17.98 6.13 -2.71
N PRO A 872 -19.21 6.04 -3.25
CA PRO A 872 -20.07 7.21 -3.44
C PRO A 872 -20.44 7.94 -2.13
N LEU A 873 -20.53 9.26 -2.22
CA LEU A 873 -20.65 10.17 -1.08
C LEU A 873 -22.06 10.21 -0.46
N SER A 874 -23.11 9.95 -1.23
CA SER A 874 -24.49 9.76 -0.74
C SER A 874 -24.84 8.28 -0.55
N VAL A 875 -25.00 7.86 0.70
CA VAL A 875 -25.40 6.48 1.05
C VAL A 875 -26.87 6.25 0.69
N PRO A 876 -27.24 5.10 0.07
CA PRO A 876 -28.63 4.77 -0.19
C PRO A 876 -29.42 4.65 1.11
N TRP A 877 -30.56 5.34 1.17
CA TRP A 877 -31.49 5.26 2.29
C TRP A 877 -32.36 4.00 2.17
N ASP A 878 -32.36 3.18 3.22
CA ASP A 878 -33.15 1.96 3.33
C ASP A 878 -33.67 1.84 4.78
N PRO A 879 -34.94 1.49 5.04
CA PRO A 879 -35.41 1.20 6.39
C PRO A 879 -34.52 0.22 7.18
N THR A 880 -33.87 -0.74 6.52
CA THR A 880 -32.95 -1.67 7.20
C THR A 880 -31.64 -1.00 7.67
N ASN A 881 -31.29 0.18 7.16
CA ASN A 881 -30.06 0.90 7.51
C ASN A 881 -30.28 2.21 8.30
N GLN A 882 -31.55 2.60 8.55
CA GLN A 882 -31.97 3.75 9.37
C GLN A 882 -31.13 3.94 10.65
N VAL A 883 -31.05 2.90 11.50
CA VAL A 883 -30.38 2.97 12.81
C VAL A 883 -28.89 3.28 12.66
N TYR A 884 -28.24 2.68 11.65
CA TYR A 884 -26.84 2.93 11.35
C TYR A 884 -26.62 4.35 10.79
N LEU A 885 -27.46 4.79 9.85
CA LEU A 885 -27.34 6.12 9.25
C LEU A 885 -27.57 7.24 10.27
N SER A 886 -28.62 7.12 11.08
CA SER A 886 -28.94 8.08 12.15
C SER A 886 -27.80 8.20 13.17
N PHE A 887 -27.30 7.06 13.69
CA PHE A 887 -26.16 7.05 14.61
C PHE A 887 -24.90 7.65 13.97
N ASN A 888 -24.59 7.30 12.71
CA ASN A 888 -23.43 7.81 11.99
C ASN A 888 -23.54 9.32 11.70
N ASN A 889 -24.74 9.83 11.40
CA ASN A 889 -25.01 11.25 11.18
C ASN A 889 -24.73 12.08 12.46
N VAL A 890 -25.35 11.70 13.58
CA VAL A 890 -25.15 12.35 14.89
C VAL A 890 -23.71 12.22 15.37
N SER A 891 -23.10 11.03 15.23
CA SER A 891 -21.71 10.78 15.63
C SER A 891 -20.72 11.59 14.80
N ALA A 892 -20.90 11.71 13.48
CA ALA A 892 -20.07 12.54 12.63
C ALA A 892 -20.12 14.03 13.03
N LEU A 893 -21.30 14.56 13.36
CA LEU A 893 -21.42 15.95 13.84
C LEU A 893 -20.75 16.15 15.20
N LYS A 894 -20.95 15.23 16.17
CA LYS A 894 -20.24 15.28 17.46
C LYS A 894 -18.72 15.20 17.28
N MET A 895 -18.23 14.34 16.38
CA MET A 895 -16.80 14.19 16.04
C MET A 895 -16.24 15.36 15.24
N LEU A 896 -17.06 16.15 14.54
CA LEU A 896 -16.67 17.41 13.91
C LEU A 896 -16.60 18.54 14.95
N ALA A 897 -17.56 18.62 15.87
CA ALA A 897 -17.59 19.60 16.95
C ALA A 897 -16.39 19.43 17.91
N ALA A 898 -16.10 18.20 18.32
CA ALA A 898 -15.01 17.85 19.23
C ALA A 898 -13.58 17.99 18.63
N ARG A 899 -13.41 18.56 17.43
CA ARG A 899 -12.09 18.75 16.83
C ARG A 899 -11.31 19.87 17.52
N ASN A 900 -10.15 19.51 18.06
CA ASN A 900 -9.15 20.47 18.48
C ASN A 900 -8.54 21.23 17.29
N ARG A 901 -8.16 22.50 17.50
CA ARG A 901 -7.54 23.44 16.52
C ARG A 901 -8.48 24.17 15.54
N TRP A 902 -9.69 24.52 15.97
CA TRP A 902 -10.48 25.58 15.30
C TRP A 902 -9.69 26.91 15.32
N ARG A 903 -9.42 27.52 14.15
CA ARG A 903 -8.82 28.85 14.01
C ARG A 903 -9.92 29.89 13.84
N LEU A 904 -10.00 30.90 14.71
CA LEU A 904 -10.85 32.07 14.48
C LEU A 904 -10.39 32.74 13.19
N SER A 905 -11.31 32.93 12.25
CA SER A 905 -11.03 33.49 10.91
C SER A 905 -11.54 34.93 10.81
N SER A 906 -12.72 35.20 11.37
CA SER A 906 -13.29 36.54 11.46
C SER A 906 -14.44 36.61 12.48
N GLU A 907 -14.60 37.74 13.15
CA GLU A 907 -15.69 38.04 14.09
C GLU A 907 -16.36 39.35 13.66
N LYS A 908 -17.70 39.34 13.58
CA LYS A 908 -18.49 40.51 13.18
C LYS A 908 -19.91 40.41 13.73
N ASP A 909 -20.50 41.51 14.17
CA ASP A 909 -21.91 41.60 14.58
C ASP A 909 -22.31 40.54 15.65
N LYS A 910 -21.38 40.23 16.57
CA LYS A 910 -21.43 39.15 17.59
C LYS A 910 -21.47 37.70 17.06
N VAL A 911 -21.26 37.51 15.75
CA VAL A 911 -21.11 36.19 15.11
C VAL A 911 -19.62 35.89 14.91
N ARG A 912 -19.19 34.68 15.32
CA ARG A 912 -17.80 34.22 15.21
C ARG A 912 -17.67 33.12 14.16
N LEU A 913 -16.77 33.29 13.19
CA LEU A 913 -16.46 32.31 12.15
C LEU A 913 -15.10 31.66 12.42
N TYR A 914 -15.11 30.35 12.62
CA TYR A 914 -13.92 29.53 12.77
C TYR A 914 -13.76 28.59 11.58
N THR A 915 -12.51 28.30 11.20
CA THR A 915 -12.18 27.32 10.16
C THR A 915 -11.16 26.30 10.65
N ILE A 916 -11.13 25.15 9.99
CA ILE A 916 -10.13 24.10 10.20
C ILE A 916 -9.85 23.37 8.88
N GLU A 917 -8.58 23.26 8.47
CA GLU A 917 -8.13 22.44 7.33
C GLU A 917 -7.48 21.17 7.88
N GLN A 918 -7.99 19.99 7.50
CA GLN A 918 -7.35 18.70 7.82
C GLN A 918 -7.52 17.71 6.66
N LYS A 919 -6.43 17.00 6.30
CA LYS A 919 -6.43 15.93 5.29
C LYS A 919 -7.16 16.33 3.99
N SER A 920 -6.83 17.50 3.45
CA SER A 920 -7.44 18.12 2.26
C SER A 920 -8.89 18.59 2.39
N MET A 921 -9.52 18.44 3.56
CA MET A 921 -10.89 18.86 3.79
C MET A 921 -10.95 20.15 4.63
N LEU A 922 -11.60 21.18 4.08
CA LEU A 922 -12.03 22.37 4.79
C LEU A 922 -13.29 22.06 5.61
N SER A 923 -13.39 22.63 6.81
CA SER A 923 -14.61 22.65 7.61
C SER A 923 -14.71 23.98 8.33
N PHE A 924 -15.93 24.47 8.53
CA PHE A 924 -16.17 25.75 9.21
C PHE A 924 -17.21 25.58 10.33
N ARG A 925 -17.11 26.48 11.31
CA ARG A 925 -18.02 26.60 12.45
C ARG A 925 -18.42 28.07 12.61
N VAL A 926 -19.72 28.32 12.69
CA VAL A 926 -20.29 29.66 12.94
C VAL A 926 -20.97 29.63 14.31
N GLU A 927 -20.67 30.60 15.17
CA GLU A 927 -21.19 30.65 16.54
C GLU A 927 -21.81 32.03 16.85
N ALA A 928 -22.96 32.01 17.52
CA ALA A 928 -23.65 33.20 18.02
C ALA A 928 -24.34 32.90 19.36
N GLU A 929 -24.38 33.89 20.25
CA GLU A 929 -25.12 33.83 21.52
C GLU A 929 -26.49 34.52 21.35
N VAL A 930 -27.58 33.82 21.70
CA VAL A 930 -28.96 34.28 21.48
C VAL A 930 -29.77 34.14 22.77
N HIS A 931 -30.58 35.15 23.11
CA HIS A 931 -31.39 35.19 24.33
C HIS A 931 -32.69 34.36 24.19
N ILE A 932 -32.53 33.04 24.18
CA ILE A 932 -33.60 32.05 24.08
C ILE A 932 -33.22 30.78 24.87
N PRO A 933 -34.17 30.11 25.56
CA PRO A 933 -33.95 28.79 26.17
C PRO A 933 -33.59 27.72 25.13
N ALA A 934 -32.68 26.81 25.48
CA ALA A 934 -32.08 25.87 24.53
C ALA A 934 -33.09 24.86 23.96
N ASN A 935 -34.07 24.44 24.76
CA ASN A 935 -35.17 23.56 24.33
C ASN A 935 -36.06 24.20 23.25
N ARG A 936 -36.30 25.52 23.32
CA ARG A 936 -37.10 26.28 22.37
C ARG A 936 -36.32 26.55 21.08
N ALA A 937 -35.04 26.89 21.20
CA ALA A 937 -34.15 27.01 20.04
C ALA A 937 -34.02 25.68 19.29
N PHE A 938 -33.86 24.55 20.00
CA PHE A 938 -33.85 23.22 19.41
C PHE A 938 -35.15 22.91 18.67
N SER A 939 -36.30 23.19 19.28
CA SER A 939 -37.61 22.94 18.65
C SER A 939 -37.80 23.74 17.36
N LEU A 940 -37.36 25.01 17.33
CA LEU A 940 -37.47 25.89 16.16
C LEU A 940 -36.46 25.54 15.04
N LEU A 941 -35.24 25.09 15.39
CA LEU A 941 -34.19 24.76 14.42
C LEU A 941 -34.24 23.32 13.91
N ALA A 942 -34.86 22.39 14.63
CA ALA A 942 -34.96 20.99 14.21
C ALA A 942 -35.96 20.77 13.05
N GLU A 943 -36.94 21.65 12.90
CA GLU A 943 -37.91 21.62 11.81
C GLU A 943 -37.38 22.44 10.62
N LEU A 944 -36.77 21.75 9.65
CA LEU A 944 -36.15 22.40 8.48
C LEU A 944 -37.15 23.16 7.58
N SER A 945 -38.45 22.86 7.68
CA SER A 945 -39.51 23.63 7.02
C SER A 945 -39.51 25.11 7.41
N ASN A 946 -39.00 25.47 8.59
CA ASN A 946 -38.86 26.86 9.05
C ASN A 946 -37.61 27.57 8.49
N ARG A 947 -36.69 26.84 7.85
CA ARG A 947 -35.40 27.39 7.37
C ARG A 947 -35.55 28.51 6.33
N PRO A 948 -36.46 28.45 5.33
CA PRO A 948 -36.65 29.51 4.34
C PRO A 948 -37.07 30.88 4.93
N SER A 949 -37.62 30.92 6.16
CA SER A 949 -38.07 32.19 6.76
C SER A 949 -36.93 33.07 7.30
N TRP A 950 -35.69 32.59 7.26
CA TRP A 950 -34.51 33.33 7.73
C TRP A 950 -33.22 33.02 6.96
N ASP A 951 -33.17 31.93 6.18
CA ASP A 951 -32.05 31.60 5.28
C ASP A 951 -32.53 31.65 3.82
N THR A 952 -32.21 32.74 3.13
CA THR A 952 -32.66 33.01 1.75
C THR A 952 -31.97 32.15 0.70
N HIS A 953 -30.97 31.33 1.07
CA HIS A 953 -30.41 30.31 0.18
C HIS A 953 -31.33 29.08 0.07
N TYR A 954 -32.17 28.82 1.08
CA TYR A 954 -33.13 27.73 1.10
C TYR A 954 -34.45 28.18 0.46
N GLN A 955 -34.57 28.06 -0.86
CA GLN A 955 -35.77 28.46 -1.60
C GLN A 955 -37.00 27.58 -1.28
N LYS A 956 -36.78 26.28 -1.05
CA LYS A 956 -37.84 25.33 -0.67
C LYS A 956 -37.30 24.29 0.29
N CYS A 957 -38.13 23.88 1.26
CA CYS A 957 -37.87 22.72 2.10
C CYS A 957 -39.18 21.93 2.27
N GLU A 958 -39.21 20.70 1.78
CA GLU A 958 -40.36 19.80 1.76
C GLU A 958 -40.06 18.59 2.63
N LEU A 959 -40.93 18.23 3.58
CA LEU A 959 -40.79 16.96 4.31
C LEU A 959 -41.21 15.81 3.39
N ILE A 960 -40.29 14.91 3.08
CA ILE A 960 -40.55 13.70 2.28
C ILE A 960 -41.20 12.63 3.16
N HIS A 961 -40.58 12.36 4.31
CA HIS A 961 -40.96 11.27 5.19
C HIS A 961 -40.46 11.54 6.61
N ARG A 962 -41.34 11.37 7.60
CA ARG A 962 -40.95 11.24 9.01
C ARG A 962 -40.63 9.78 9.26
N VAL A 963 -39.38 9.49 9.61
CA VAL A 963 -38.91 8.11 9.78
C VAL A 963 -39.26 7.59 11.18
N ASP A 964 -39.00 8.42 12.20
CA ASP A 964 -39.40 8.17 13.59
C ASP A 964 -39.66 9.52 14.31
N ASP A 965 -39.51 9.57 15.64
CA ASP A 965 -39.70 10.80 16.41
C ASP A 965 -38.51 11.77 16.35
N ASP A 966 -37.31 11.27 16.02
CA ASP A 966 -36.04 12.00 16.02
C ASP A 966 -35.34 12.05 14.64
N ASP A 967 -35.74 11.24 13.66
CA ASP A 967 -35.15 11.20 12.31
C ASP A 967 -36.17 11.48 11.18
N PHE A 968 -35.80 12.41 10.28
CA PHE A 968 -36.67 13.02 9.27
C PHE A 968 -35.95 13.15 7.93
N LEU A 969 -36.66 12.93 6.81
CA LEU A 969 -36.15 13.10 5.46
C LEU A 969 -36.78 14.33 4.80
N TYR A 970 -35.95 15.26 4.36
CA TYR A 970 -36.35 16.50 3.70
C TYR A 970 -35.78 16.60 2.28
N ARG A 971 -36.57 17.16 1.36
CA ARG A 971 -36.08 17.68 0.08
C ARG A 971 -35.83 19.18 0.24
N VAL A 972 -34.61 19.62 -0.01
CA VAL A 972 -34.21 21.04 0.04
C VAL A 972 -33.87 21.51 -1.38
N VAL A 973 -34.33 22.69 -1.77
CA VAL A 973 -33.99 23.33 -3.05
C VAL A 973 -33.25 24.64 -2.77
N THR A 974 -32.12 24.84 -3.47
CA THR A 974 -31.31 26.06 -3.41
C THR A 974 -30.92 26.52 -4.83
N PRO A 975 -30.58 27.80 -5.05
CA PRO A 975 -30.11 28.26 -6.35
C PRO A 975 -28.69 27.74 -6.61
N SER A 976 -28.40 27.19 -7.80
CA SER A 976 -27.06 26.69 -8.07
C SER A 976 -26.04 27.80 -8.17
N VAL A 977 -24.86 27.56 -7.60
CA VAL A 977 -23.70 28.46 -7.71
C VAL A 977 -23.13 28.50 -9.14
N ARG A 978 -23.56 27.60 -10.04
CA ARG A 978 -23.23 27.62 -11.47
C ARG A 978 -24.05 28.69 -12.22
N ARG A 979 -23.63 29.95 -12.18
CA ARG A 979 -24.00 30.89 -13.26
C ARG A 979 -23.49 30.35 -14.60
N GLY A 980 -24.32 30.45 -15.63
CA GLY A 980 -24.12 29.75 -16.90
C GLY A 980 -22.84 30.18 -17.62
N ALA A 981 -22.19 29.22 -18.30
CA ALA A 981 -21.06 29.52 -19.16
C ALA A 981 -21.54 30.32 -20.40
N VAL A 982 -20.96 31.51 -20.61
CA VAL A 982 -21.22 32.33 -21.79
C VAL A 982 -20.58 31.66 -23.01
N GLY A 983 -21.34 30.82 -23.71
CA GLY A 983 -20.78 29.96 -24.76
C GLY A 983 -21.76 29.10 -25.57
N SER A 984 -23.04 29.45 -25.65
CA SER A 984 -23.99 28.79 -26.57
C SER A 984 -25.07 29.77 -27.07
N PRO A 985 -25.16 30.07 -28.38
CA PRO A 985 -26.11 31.04 -28.93
C PRO A 985 -27.47 30.41 -29.34
N THR A 986 -28.03 29.50 -28.54
CA THR A 986 -29.24 28.71 -28.92
C THR A 986 -30.26 28.47 -27.79
N SER A 987 -30.51 29.43 -26.91
CA SER A 987 -31.69 29.40 -26.01
C SER A 987 -32.01 30.79 -25.40
N ALA A 988 -32.41 31.75 -26.23
CA ALA A 988 -32.86 33.07 -25.77
C ALA A 988 -34.35 33.08 -25.34
N ILE A 989 -34.73 32.18 -24.43
CA ILE A 989 -36.08 32.10 -23.85
C ILE A 989 -35.93 31.96 -22.32
N GLN A 990 -36.49 32.95 -21.60
CA GLN A 990 -36.73 33.01 -20.15
C GLN A 990 -35.75 32.25 -19.23
N GLY A 991 -34.85 33.01 -18.59
CA GLY A 991 -33.78 32.44 -17.77
C GLY A 991 -34.21 31.99 -16.37
N GLU A 992 -34.66 30.73 -16.25
CA GLU A 992 -34.52 29.99 -14.99
C GLU A 992 -33.05 29.57 -14.81
N GLY A 993 -32.43 29.99 -13.71
CA GLY A 993 -31.12 29.50 -13.32
C GLY A 993 -31.24 28.07 -12.78
N VAL A 994 -30.46 27.14 -13.33
CA VAL A 994 -30.51 25.71 -12.95
C VAL A 994 -30.44 25.57 -11.42
N LEU A 995 -31.42 24.90 -10.83
CA LEU A 995 -31.51 24.75 -9.38
C LEU A 995 -30.67 23.58 -8.88
N GLN A 996 -30.34 23.57 -7.59
CA GLN A 996 -29.78 22.42 -6.88
C GLN A 996 -30.82 21.86 -5.93
N ASP A 997 -30.93 20.53 -5.84
CA ASP A 997 -31.81 19.89 -4.86
C ASP A 997 -31.12 18.75 -4.08
N PHE A 998 -31.36 18.74 -2.78
CA PHE A 998 -30.73 17.86 -1.80
C PHE A 998 -31.78 16.98 -1.14
N ILE A 999 -31.47 15.72 -0.92
CA ILE A 999 -32.27 14.81 -0.08
C ILE A 999 -31.51 14.64 1.23
N LEU A 1000 -31.98 15.28 2.30
CA LEU A 1000 -31.28 15.36 3.59
C LEU A 1000 -31.97 14.51 4.65
N LEU A 1001 -31.19 13.66 5.31
CA LEU A 1001 -31.52 13.06 6.60
C LEU A 1001 -31.19 14.08 7.70
N ALA A 1002 -32.21 14.46 8.46
CA ALA A 1002 -32.12 15.29 9.65
C ALA A 1002 -32.33 14.44 10.91
N SER A 1003 -31.25 14.19 11.64
CA SER A 1003 -31.21 13.39 12.88
C SER A 1003 -31.08 14.33 14.08
N LYS A 1004 -32.16 14.53 14.84
CA LYS A 1004 -32.14 15.38 16.05
C LYS A 1004 -31.96 14.52 17.30
N ARG A 1005 -31.31 15.04 18.34
CA ARG A 1005 -31.16 14.38 19.66
C ARG A 1005 -31.15 15.40 20.79
N LYS A 1006 -31.84 15.07 21.88
CA LYS A 1006 -31.85 15.81 23.15
C LYS A 1006 -30.58 15.49 23.97
N PRO A 1007 -30.15 16.37 24.90
CA PRO A 1007 -29.02 16.09 25.79
C PRO A 1007 -29.30 14.90 26.71
N CYS A 1008 -28.25 14.15 27.04
CA CYS A 1008 -28.33 12.97 27.93
C CYS A 1008 -27.97 13.31 29.38
N SER A 1009 -27.16 14.35 29.58
CA SER A 1009 -26.68 14.82 30.88
C SER A 1009 -26.68 16.36 30.97
N SER A 1010 -26.60 16.90 32.18
CA SER A 1010 -26.50 18.35 32.42
C SER A 1010 -25.14 18.89 31.95
N GLY A 1011 -25.11 19.45 30.73
CA GLY A 1011 -23.90 19.94 30.06
C GLY A 1011 -23.73 19.42 28.63
N ASP A 1012 -24.48 18.38 28.22
CA ASP A 1012 -24.61 18.03 26.81
C ASP A 1012 -25.34 19.13 26.03
N PRO A 1013 -24.95 19.43 24.78
CA PRO A 1013 -25.76 20.26 23.89
C PRO A 1013 -26.90 19.43 23.26
N TYR A 1014 -27.98 20.11 22.89
CA TYR A 1014 -28.94 19.57 21.90
C TYR A 1014 -28.25 19.49 20.53
N VAL A 1015 -28.52 18.44 19.75
CA VAL A 1015 -27.85 18.19 18.46
C VAL A 1015 -28.86 18.01 17.34
N ILE A 1016 -28.63 18.66 16.20
CA ILE A 1016 -29.41 18.50 14.95
C ILE A 1016 -28.40 18.22 13.84
N ALA A 1017 -28.28 16.97 13.39
CA ALA A 1017 -27.30 16.54 12.38
C ALA A 1017 -27.92 16.34 11.00
N LEU A 1018 -27.23 16.80 9.95
CA LEU A 1018 -27.69 16.85 8.57
C LEU A 1018 -26.69 16.14 7.63
N ARG A 1019 -27.19 15.20 6.82
CA ARG A 1019 -26.42 14.51 5.77
C ARG A 1019 -27.29 14.18 4.56
N SER A 1020 -26.71 14.24 3.35
CA SER A 1020 -27.34 13.76 2.13
C SER A 1020 -27.40 12.24 2.03
N VAL A 1021 -28.56 11.73 1.63
CA VAL A 1021 -28.81 10.29 1.36
C VAL A 1021 -29.47 10.12 0.00
N SER A 1022 -29.31 8.97 -0.64
CA SER A 1022 -29.94 8.70 -1.94
C SER A 1022 -31.22 7.87 -1.76
N LEU A 1023 -32.39 8.44 -2.06
CA LEU A 1023 -33.67 7.72 -2.07
C LEU A 1023 -34.06 7.29 -3.50
N PRO A 1024 -34.31 5.99 -3.78
CA PRO A 1024 -34.79 5.53 -5.08
C PRO A 1024 -36.12 6.14 -5.53
N THR A 1025 -36.96 6.57 -4.58
CA THR A 1025 -38.24 7.24 -4.86
C THR A 1025 -38.09 8.70 -5.30
N HIS A 1026 -36.90 9.29 -5.12
CA HIS A 1026 -36.60 10.70 -5.44
C HIS A 1026 -35.34 10.80 -6.34
N PRO A 1027 -35.39 10.25 -7.56
CA PRO A 1027 -34.27 10.33 -8.51
C PRO A 1027 -33.97 11.80 -8.88
N PRO A 1028 -32.76 12.09 -9.40
CA PRO A 1028 -32.46 13.41 -9.96
C PRO A 1028 -33.45 13.75 -11.08
N THR A 1029 -34.12 14.90 -10.96
CA THR A 1029 -35.11 15.37 -11.95
C THR A 1029 -34.44 16.27 -12.98
N GLU A 1030 -34.85 16.19 -14.24
CA GLU A 1030 -34.38 17.13 -15.27
C GLU A 1030 -34.70 18.58 -14.82
N GLY A 1031 -33.73 19.49 -14.99
CA GLY A 1031 -33.77 20.85 -14.46
C GLY A 1031 -33.09 21.06 -13.09
N PHE A 1032 -32.83 20.00 -12.32
CA PHE A 1032 -32.17 20.08 -11.01
C PHE A 1032 -30.82 19.33 -10.98
N ASN A 1033 -29.80 19.96 -10.38
CA ASN A 1033 -28.57 19.25 -10.01
C ASN A 1033 -28.71 18.67 -8.59
N ARG A 1034 -28.74 17.34 -8.46
CA ARG A 1034 -28.70 16.64 -7.16
C ARG A 1034 -27.40 16.99 -6.43
N GLY A 1035 -27.49 17.66 -5.28
CA GLY A 1035 -26.33 18.07 -4.48
C GLY A 1035 -26.06 17.22 -3.23
N GLU A 1036 -24.84 17.29 -2.68
CA GLU A 1036 -24.39 16.45 -1.56
C GLU A 1036 -23.83 17.23 -0.34
N VAL A 1037 -24.29 16.87 0.86
CA VAL A 1037 -23.84 17.36 2.18
C VAL A 1037 -23.34 16.18 3.01
N LEU A 1038 -22.07 16.20 3.39
CA LEU A 1038 -21.42 15.06 4.07
C LEU A 1038 -21.67 15.04 5.59
N CYS A 1039 -21.55 16.20 6.21
CA CYS A 1039 -21.87 16.42 7.61
C CYS A 1039 -22.09 17.93 7.82
N ALA A 1040 -23.29 18.31 8.24
CA ALA A 1040 -23.61 19.65 8.69
C ALA A 1040 -24.56 19.59 9.89
N GLY A 1041 -24.84 20.73 10.52
CA GLY A 1041 -25.86 20.81 11.56
C GLY A 1041 -25.51 21.71 12.74
N PHE A 1042 -26.34 21.65 13.78
CA PHE A 1042 -26.28 22.53 14.94
C PHE A 1042 -25.95 21.76 16.23
N THR A 1043 -25.19 22.41 17.10
CA THR A 1043 -25.19 22.13 18.54
C THR A 1043 -25.69 23.36 19.29
N ILE A 1044 -26.64 23.19 20.19
CA ILE A 1044 -27.24 24.27 20.99
C ILE A 1044 -26.95 23.96 22.46
N LEU A 1045 -26.20 24.85 23.13
CA LEU A 1045 -25.82 24.72 24.53
C LEU A 1045 -26.46 25.82 25.35
N GLU A 1046 -27.09 25.44 26.47
CA GLU A 1046 -27.68 26.41 27.39
C GLU A 1046 -26.60 27.08 28.25
N SER A 1047 -26.62 28.41 28.28
CA SER A 1047 -25.79 29.26 29.13
C SER A 1047 -26.62 29.85 30.26
N LYS A 1048 -25.98 30.61 31.15
CA LYS A 1048 -26.68 31.29 32.26
C LYS A 1048 -27.65 32.35 31.71
N ASN A 1049 -28.72 32.60 32.46
CA ASN A 1049 -29.72 33.66 32.20
C ASN A 1049 -30.51 33.51 30.88
N ASN A 1050 -31.06 32.33 30.57
CA ASN A 1050 -31.89 32.07 29.37
C ASN A 1050 -31.20 32.44 28.04
N MET A 1051 -29.87 32.42 28.00
CA MET A 1051 -29.09 32.56 26.77
C MET A 1051 -28.64 31.19 26.28
N SER A 1052 -28.68 30.96 24.97
CA SER A 1052 -28.12 29.76 24.33
C SER A 1052 -26.96 30.14 23.40
N LEU A 1053 -25.88 29.38 23.47
CA LEU A 1053 -24.84 29.38 22.44
C LEU A 1053 -25.29 28.46 21.30
N ILE A 1054 -25.36 29.01 20.10
CA ILE A 1054 -25.78 28.29 18.89
C ILE A 1054 -24.56 28.17 17.98
N SER A 1055 -24.02 26.96 17.85
CA SER A 1055 -22.88 26.65 16.99
C SER A 1055 -23.33 25.78 15.83
N TYR A 1056 -23.20 26.30 14.60
CA TYR A 1056 -23.42 25.56 13.36
C TYR A 1056 -22.09 25.06 12.79
N TYR A 1057 -22.07 23.83 12.29
CA TYR A 1057 -20.90 23.20 11.70
C TYR A 1057 -21.25 22.72 10.30
N ASN A 1058 -20.28 22.76 9.38
CA ASN A 1058 -20.44 22.18 8.06
C ASN A 1058 -19.07 21.75 7.47
N GLN A 1059 -19.04 20.50 6.98
CA GLN A 1059 -17.94 19.92 6.21
C GLN A 1059 -18.15 20.27 4.73
N ALA A 1060 -17.57 21.40 4.32
CA ALA A 1060 -17.88 22.16 3.11
C ALA A 1060 -17.67 21.37 1.80
N SER A 1061 -18.69 20.66 1.30
CA SER A 1061 -18.62 19.83 0.08
C SER A 1061 -18.27 20.65 -1.18
N PRO A 1062 -17.75 20.02 -2.26
CA PRO A 1062 -17.16 20.75 -3.40
C PRO A 1062 -18.11 21.71 -4.12
N GLU A 1063 -19.42 21.53 -3.94
CA GLU A 1063 -20.49 22.27 -4.62
C GLU A 1063 -20.89 23.53 -3.85
N VAL A 1064 -20.83 23.48 -2.52
CA VAL A 1064 -21.11 24.61 -1.61
C VAL A 1064 -19.82 25.38 -1.30
N LEU A 1065 -18.66 24.75 -1.46
CA LEU A 1065 -17.34 25.33 -1.17
C LEU A 1065 -17.09 26.68 -1.88
N PRO A 1066 -17.51 26.95 -3.13
CA PRO A 1066 -17.34 28.28 -3.72
C PRO A 1066 -18.06 29.38 -2.93
N TYR A 1067 -19.32 29.17 -2.56
CA TYR A 1067 -20.15 30.07 -1.75
C TYR A 1067 -19.58 30.28 -0.32
N ILE A 1068 -19.06 29.21 0.28
CA ILE A 1068 -18.37 29.26 1.57
C ILE A 1068 -17.02 30.02 1.47
N SER A 1069 -16.30 29.84 0.37
CA SER A 1069 -14.97 30.44 0.14
C SER A 1069 -15.00 31.94 -0.20
N THR A 1070 -16.16 32.50 -0.56
CA THR A 1070 -16.33 33.94 -0.74
C THR A 1070 -16.52 34.66 0.59
N ASP A 1071 -17.29 34.07 1.51
CA ASP A 1071 -17.52 34.66 2.84
C ASP A 1071 -16.34 34.44 3.80
N ILE A 1072 -15.69 33.25 3.80
CA ILE A 1072 -14.47 33.00 4.59
C ILE A 1072 -13.33 33.97 4.20
N ALA A 1073 -13.28 34.38 2.93
CA ALA A 1073 -12.27 35.31 2.42
C ALA A 1073 -12.64 36.80 2.60
N GLY A 1074 -13.79 37.11 3.23
CA GLY A 1074 -14.25 38.49 3.42
C GLY A 1074 -14.66 39.22 2.13
N LEU A 1075 -14.91 38.47 1.05
CA LEU A 1075 -15.32 38.99 -0.27
C LEU A 1075 -16.84 39.18 -0.36
N SER A 1076 -17.58 38.54 0.53
CA SER A 1076 -19.03 38.63 0.71
C SER A 1076 -19.37 38.51 2.21
N SER A 1077 -20.62 38.78 2.59
CA SER A 1077 -21.08 38.85 3.98
C SER A 1077 -22.30 37.95 4.28
N SER A 1078 -22.58 36.97 3.42
CA SER A 1078 -23.90 36.31 3.38
C SER A 1078 -24.15 35.35 4.55
N PHE A 1079 -23.15 34.59 5.00
CA PHE A 1079 -23.22 33.76 6.21
C PHE A 1079 -23.42 34.64 7.45
N TYR A 1080 -22.75 35.80 7.54
CA TYR A 1080 -22.98 36.75 8.63
C TYR A 1080 -24.42 37.25 8.65
N HIS A 1081 -24.94 37.72 7.51
CA HIS A 1081 -26.33 38.15 7.39
C HIS A 1081 -27.31 37.02 7.77
N THR A 1082 -27.07 35.80 7.28
CA THR A 1082 -27.92 34.62 7.55
C THR A 1082 -27.92 34.23 9.03
N PHE A 1083 -26.78 34.33 9.73
CA PHE A 1083 -26.72 34.08 11.18
C PHE A 1083 -27.31 35.20 12.02
N CYS A 1084 -27.22 36.46 11.57
CA CYS A 1084 -27.99 37.55 12.16
C CYS A 1084 -29.50 37.35 11.98
N SER A 1085 -29.96 36.98 10.79
CA SER A 1085 -31.37 36.64 10.51
C SER A 1085 -31.86 35.44 11.33
N CYS A 1086 -31.04 34.40 11.50
CA CYS A 1086 -31.31 33.28 12.41
C CYS A 1086 -31.51 33.76 13.86
N SER A 1087 -30.59 34.60 14.35
CA SER A 1087 -30.61 35.13 15.72
C SER A 1087 -31.84 36.02 15.98
N GLN A 1088 -32.22 36.83 14.98
CA GLN A 1088 -33.44 37.64 15.00
C GLN A 1088 -34.70 36.76 14.99
N TYR A 1089 -34.76 35.76 14.11
CA TYR A 1089 -35.89 34.82 14.02
C TYR A 1089 -36.12 34.09 15.34
N LEU A 1090 -35.06 33.58 15.99
CA LEU A 1090 -35.15 32.91 17.27
C LEU A 1090 -35.58 33.87 18.39
N THR A 1091 -35.00 35.06 18.46
CA THR A 1091 -35.38 36.09 19.45
C THR A 1091 -36.86 36.48 19.31
N LYS A 1092 -37.37 36.59 18.09
CA LYS A 1092 -38.79 36.87 17.79
C LYS A 1092 -39.75 35.73 18.16
N ASN A 1093 -39.26 34.48 18.22
CA ASN A 1093 -40.06 33.28 18.52
C ASN A 1093 -39.81 32.71 19.94
N ARG A 1094 -39.16 33.50 20.80
CA ARG A 1094 -39.04 33.28 22.25
C ARG A 1094 -40.45 33.36 22.87
N LEU A 1095 -40.84 32.32 23.62
CA LEU A 1095 -42.05 32.39 24.44
C LEU A 1095 -41.82 33.38 25.60
N PRO A 1096 -42.84 34.14 26.05
CA PRO A 1096 -42.71 34.95 27.26
C PRO A 1096 -42.38 34.05 28.45
N SER A 1097 -41.57 34.57 29.37
CA SER A 1097 -41.28 33.91 30.64
C SER A 1097 -42.47 34.11 31.59
N THR A 1098 -42.72 33.20 32.54
CA THR A 1098 -43.78 33.40 33.56
C THR A 1098 -43.51 34.61 34.47
N SER A 1099 -42.28 35.08 34.57
CA SER A 1099 -41.94 36.38 35.17
C SER A 1099 -42.43 37.57 34.34
N ASP A 1100 -42.44 37.43 33.01
CA ASP A 1100 -42.88 38.45 32.08
C ASP A 1100 -44.42 38.55 32.12
N GLU A 1101 -45.11 37.42 32.27
CA GLU A 1101 -46.56 37.36 32.55
C GLU A 1101 -46.93 37.99 33.89
N GLN A 1102 -46.19 37.72 34.97
CA GLN A 1102 -46.41 38.41 36.26
C GLN A 1102 -46.14 39.92 36.18
N THR A 1103 -45.21 40.35 35.33
CA THR A 1103 -44.93 41.78 35.12
C THR A 1103 -46.05 42.44 34.30
N ALA A 1104 -46.55 41.75 33.26
CA ALA A 1104 -47.69 42.20 32.47
C ALA A 1104 -49.00 42.22 33.27
N GLN A 1105 -49.25 41.23 34.13
CA GLN A 1105 -50.43 41.18 35.00
C GLN A 1105 -50.40 42.28 36.06
N ASN A 1106 -49.25 42.54 36.70
CA ASN A 1106 -49.12 43.67 37.63
C ASN A 1106 -49.30 45.05 36.95
N GLN A 1107 -48.92 45.18 35.68
CA GLN A 1107 -49.19 46.40 34.88
C GLN A 1107 -50.63 46.50 34.37
N ALA A 1108 -51.30 45.37 34.08
CA ALA A 1108 -52.73 45.34 33.77
C ALA A 1108 -53.57 45.79 34.98
N THR A 1109 -53.28 45.25 36.17
CA THR A 1109 -54.01 45.62 37.40
C THR A 1109 -53.83 47.09 37.81
N SER A 1110 -52.82 47.80 37.31
CA SER A 1110 -52.65 49.24 37.54
C SER A 1110 -53.19 50.14 36.41
N THR A 1111 -53.65 49.56 35.30
CA THR A 1111 -54.23 50.30 34.17
C THR A 1111 -55.75 50.22 34.08
N ASP A 1112 -56.39 49.13 34.51
CA ASP A 1112 -57.86 49.01 34.51
C ASP A 1112 -58.56 50.02 35.45
N GLN A 1113 -57.92 50.44 36.55
CA GLN A 1113 -58.46 51.52 37.39
C GLN A 1113 -58.40 52.92 36.75
N ASN A 1114 -57.65 53.11 35.66
CA ASN A 1114 -57.49 54.41 34.99
C ASN A 1114 -58.24 54.52 33.64
N GLN A 1115 -58.85 53.44 33.14
CA GLN A 1115 -59.70 53.50 31.94
C GLN A 1115 -61.20 53.60 32.26
N ALA A 1116 -61.64 53.07 33.41
CA ALA A 1116 -63.05 53.12 33.83
C ALA A 1116 -63.64 54.54 33.88
N GLU A 1117 -62.86 55.54 34.34
CA GLU A 1117 -63.34 56.93 34.42
C GLU A 1117 -63.30 57.70 33.09
N ARG A 1118 -62.58 57.21 32.07
CA ARG A 1118 -62.40 57.96 30.80
C ARG A 1118 -63.42 57.63 29.72
N LEU A 1119 -64.16 56.52 29.83
CA LEU A 1119 -65.18 56.12 28.85
C LEU A 1119 -66.55 56.80 29.05
N VAL A 1120 -66.77 57.52 30.16
CA VAL A 1120 -68.02 58.24 30.43
C VAL A 1120 -68.12 59.58 29.67
N VAL A 1121 -66.98 60.17 29.27
CA VAL A 1121 -66.92 61.55 28.73
C VAL A 1121 -66.89 61.60 27.19
N ALA A 1122 -66.62 60.48 26.51
CA ALA A 1122 -66.41 60.42 25.05
C ALA A 1122 -67.64 60.00 24.22
N LEU A 1123 -68.85 59.97 24.81
CA LEU A 1123 -70.08 59.54 24.14
C LEU A 1123 -71.07 60.67 23.80
N HIS A 1124 -70.59 61.92 23.70
CA HIS A 1124 -71.38 63.09 23.28
C HIS A 1124 -70.76 63.84 22.08
N SER A 1125 -70.43 63.12 21.00
CA SER A 1125 -70.29 63.71 19.65
C SER A 1125 -70.49 62.63 18.59
N THR A 1126 -71.59 62.67 17.84
CA THR A 1126 -71.87 61.72 16.73
C THR A 1126 -71.51 62.33 15.39
N GLN A 1127 -70.75 61.60 14.56
CA GLN A 1127 -70.78 61.74 13.10
C GLN A 1127 -70.32 60.45 12.41
N LEU A 1128 -70.59 60.38 11.09
CA LEU A 1128 -70.56 59.18 10.23
C LEU A 1128 -69.15 58.68 9.90
#